data_AF-A0AAU9HZ35-F1
#
_entry.id   AF-A0AAU9HZ35-F1
#
_cell.length_a   1.000
_cell.length_b   1.000
_cell.length_c   1.000
_cell.angle_alpha   90.00
_cell.angle_beta   90.00
_cell.angle_gamma   90.00
#
_symmetry.space_group_name_H-M   'P 1'
#
loop_
_entity.id
_entity.type
_entity.pdbx_description
1 polymer ?
#
loop_
_entity_poly.entity_id
_entity_poly.type
_entity_poly.pdbx_seq_one_letter_code
_entity_poly.pdbx_strand_id
1 'polypeptide(L)'
;MRIAPLQPAATPTTALATPAHTSAITPMEVPHPPGGNPPLRARPRRQAAVLPPLVPLDDSAMTGKQALVALDGEFSEQRLAEVQAHQITLQAAQSALAKQLPQATPAPKPDSIAARFAAGTLQPVYLDTAAFDEMTASLPEHSRAAAGPVLVDAQQGRIVFDLGHAFAPGDTFSDAARTALRKALDLRAHGLETPGWLKPAASTPAQPRRKLQQAARYHGHEVPARDGGAAFFKPNDHHLVAGKDALLRKHRKELVHDAYFQAPSTRALGKDVMVHRGLFDNHAGIPENSLAAIDRAYEHGYRNLELDVEVSADGVPVLMHDFSIGRMTDDPQNRLVSQVPFAQLREMPLVIRNPVDGNFIKTDQSIAAVEQALEHALQKPEAMSVALDCKEDTGEAVAMLLMRRPDLRQGAAIKLYAKYYTGGFDQFLSNLYKHYQINPLHSQDAPRRAALDRLLAKINVVPVFSQGMLADAQLRDFFPGKDDGPEGLADTAVQWLESWNRMRPVIVEAVATDQQSAAGKAMELTRTRLRQPDSSYAQAAFSSGYRYEDFSLPRANHDKDYYVWRNFGEMQKLSGEAFGIQRTTAGAFRDAGESLLTDQPEEELLALLENRTLARGHTGMELDLPPETPIDSARDAAIVQQRTSEFRAASRPADPAHVAAVREGRLLDRSADHSHDAAARQAVDARAEALGRLTDQYRGAPVTQYLNEQARQIEPGE
;
A
#
# COMPACT_ATOMS: atom_id res chain seq x y z
N MET A 1 6.59 -20.05 -23.13
CA MET A 1 7.42 -20.86 -24.07
C MET A 1 6.97 -20.55 -25.50
N ARG A 2 7.64 -19.60 -26.16
CA ARG A 2 7.85 -19.45 -27.62
C ARG A 2 8.66 -18.17 -27.78
N ILE A 3 9.92 -18.37 -28.15
CA ILE A 3 10.98 -17.36 -28.29
C ILE A 3 10.97 -16.91 -29.75
N ALA A 4 11.00 -15.61 -30.01
CA ALA A 4 11.37 -15.03 -31.30
C ALA A 4 12.69 -14.23 -31.12
N PRO A 5 13.58 -14.19 -32.13
CA PRO A 5 14.98 -13.85 -31.91
C PRO A 5 15.25 -12.34 -31.96
N LEU A 6 16.16 -11.92 -31.10
CA LEU A 6 16.85 -10.62 -31.10
C LEU A 6 17.65 -10.39 -32.39
N GLN A 7 17.57 -9.19 -32.96
CA GLN A 7 18.57 -8.65 -33.88
C GLN A 7 19.49 -7.66 -33.14
N PRO A 8 20.78 -7.59 -33.50
CA PRO A 8 21.80 -6.98 -32.68
C PRO A 8 21.95 -5.46 -32.89
N ALA A 9 22.34 -4.80 -31.81
CA ALA A 9 22.69 -3.39 -31.73
C ALA A 9 23.87 -3.03 -32.64
N ALA A 10 23.79 -1.85 -33.28
CA ALA A 10 24.93 -1.16 -33.86
C ALA A 10 25.18 0.13 -33.07
N THR A 11 26.45 0.29 -32.66
CA THR A 11 27.03 1.41 -31.91
C THR A 11 26.97 2.73 -32.69
N PRO A 12 26.87 3.89 -32.00
CA PRO A 12 26.87 5.19 -32.65
C PRO A 12 28.31 5.66 -32.89
N THR A 13 28.58 6.26 -34.05
CA THR A 13 29.77 7.09 -34.23
C THR A 13 29.39 8.40 -34.90
N THR A 14 29.81 9.45 -34.20
CA THR A 14 29.70 10.88 -34.40
C THR A 14 30.23 11.34 -35.77
N ALA A 15 29.53 12.27 -36.44
CA ALA A 15 30.09 13.56 -36.88
C ALA A 15 29.09 14.35 -37.76
N LEU A 16 29.03 15.65 -37.48
CA LEU A 16 28.24 16.68 -38.15
C LEU A 16 28.64 16.90 -39.62
N ALA A 17 27.64 17.19 -40.47
CA ALA A 17 27.79 18.13 -41.59
C ALA A 17 26.46 18.81 -41.94
N THR A 18 26.46 20.13 -41.87
CA THR A 18 25.40 21.10 -42.21
C THR A 18 25.22 21.23 -43.75
N PRO A 19 24.11 21.86 -44.21
CA PRO A 19 23.51 21.65 -45.53
C PRO A 19 23.99 22.62 -46.62
N ALA A 20 23.81 22.24 -47.89
CA ALA A 20 23.87 23.18 -49.01
C ALA A 20 22.76 22.89 -50.04
N HIS A 21 22.05 23.95 -50.42
CA HIS A 21 20.88 24.01 -51.29
C HIS A 21 21.21 24.01 -52.80
N THR A 22 20.12 23.95 -53.59
CA THR A 22 19.91 24.39 -55.01
C THR A 22 20.19 23.30 -56.06
N SER A 23 19.34 23.01 -57.06
CA SER A 23 18.38 23.83 -57.83
C SER A 23 17.24 22.98 -58.43
N ALA A 24 16.28 23.68 -59.03
CA ALA A 24 14.92 23.24 -59.34
C ALA A 24 14.62 23.13 -60.87
N ILE A 25 13.64 22.28 -61.21
CA ILE A 25 12.50 22.45 -62.17
C ILE A 25 12.75 22.41 -63.70
N THR A 26 11.97 21.58 -64.42
CA THR A 26 11.14 22.03 -65.57
C THR A 26 9.90 21.11 -65.83
N PRO A 27 8.77 21.64 -66.35
CA PRO A 27 7.39 21.10 -66.23
C PRO A 27 6.70 20.79 -67.58
N MET A 28 5.42 20.36 -67.56
CA MET A 28 4.28 20.63 -68.49
C MET A 28 3.06 19.78 -68.01
N GLU A 29 1.77 20.12 -68.10
CA GLU A 29 1.01 21.18 -68.79
C GLU A 29 -0.43 21.29 -68.19
N VAL A 30 -1.12 22.39 -68.48
CA VAL A 30 -2.44 22.83 -67.96
C VAL A 30 -3.54 22.68 -69.06
N PRO A 31 -4.86 22.74 -68.79
CA PRO A 31 -5.57 24.03 -68.90
C PRO A 31 -6.75 24.28 -67.92
N HIS A 32 -6.96 25.56 -67.59
CA HIS A 32 -7.94 26.14 -66.65
C HIS A 32 -9.36 26.30 -67.21
N PRO A 33 -10.35 26.56 -66.32
CA PRO A 33 -11.31 27.64 -66.54
C PRO A 33 -11.28 28.74 -65.44
N PRO A 34 -11.68 29.98 -65.74
CA PRO A 34 -11.50 31.16 -64.89
C PRO A 34 -12.78 31.68 -64.19
N GLY A 35 -12.60 32.45 -63.11
CA GLY A 35 -13.33 33.71 -62.90
C GLY A 35 -14.61 33.73 -62.05
N GLY A 36 -14.50 34.21 -60.81
CA GLY A 36 -15.29 35.33 -60.24
C GLY A 36 -16.84 35.27 -60.15
N ASN A 37 -17.32 34.85 -58.96
CA ASN A 37 -18.52 35.22 -58.16
C ASN A 37 -19.89 35.44 -58.83
N PRO A 38 -20.95 34.67 -58.43
CA PRO A 38 -21.84 35.11 -57.32
C PRO A 38 -22.57 33.94 -56.60
N PRO A 39 -23.62 34.18 -55.79
CA PRO A 39 -23.74 34.84 -54.50
C PRO A 39 -23.69 33.81 -53.34
N LEU A 40 -23.79 34.28 -52.08
CA LEU A 40 -23.89 33.47 -50.85
C LEU A 40 -24.75 32.19 -51.03
N ARG A 41 -24.11 31.03 -51.26
CA ARG A 41 -24.76 29.72 -51.16
C ARG A 41 -24.63 29.22 -49.73
N ALA A 42 -25.73 28.67 -49.25
CA ALA A 42 -25.99 28.25 -47.88
C ALA A 42 -24.79 27.56 -47.21
N ARG A 43 -24.58 27.87 -45.93
CA ARG A 43 -23.70 27.09 -45.03
C ARG A 43 -23.84 25.61 -45.40
N PRO A 44 -22.73 24.86 -45.59
CA PRO A 44 -22.82 23.43 -45.66
C PRO A 44 -23.63 22.98 -44.45
N ARG A 45 -24.73 22.26 -44.68
CA ARG A 45 -25.41 21.55 -43.59
C ARG A 45 -24.30 20.80 -42.86
N ARG A 46 -24.12 21.09 -41.57
CA ARG A 46 -23.21 20.34 -40.69
C ARG A 46 -23.41 18.87 -41.04
N GLN A 47 -22.41 18.24 -41.63
CA GLN A 47 -22.36 16.79 -41.61
C GLN A 47 -22.41 16.44 -40.12
N ALA A 48 -23.35 15.56 -39.76
CA ALA A 48 -23.42 15.03 -38.43
C ALA A 48 -22.03 14.45 -38.13
N ALA A 49 -21.39 14.95 -37.07
CA ALA A 49 -20.16 14.35 -36.56
C ALA A 49 -20.47 12.88 -36.29
N VAL A 50 -19.76 11.99 -36.99
CA VAL A 50 -19.89 10.56 -36.77
C VAL A 50 -19.17 10.30 -35.46
N LEU A 51 -19.94 10.07 -34.40
CA LEU A 51 -19.39 9.61 -33.12
C LEU A 51 -18.46 8.42 -33.38
N PRO A 52 -17.28 8.34 -32.73
CA PRO A 52 -16.47 7.14 -32.80
C PRO A 52 -17.35 5.93 -32.44
N PRO A 53 -17.26 4.81 -33.18
CA PRO A 53 -18.18 3.71 -32.97
C PRO A 53 -18.00 3.18 -31.55
N LEU A 54 -19.11 3.07 -30.82
CA LEU A 54 -19.09 2.54 -29.47
C LEU A 54 -18.96 1.01 -29.53
N VAL A 55 -18.04 0.46 -28.77
CA VAL A 55 -17.87 -1.00 -28.62
C VAL A 55 -18.28 -1.47 -27.23
N PRO A 56 -18.88 -2.66 -27.13
CA PRO A 56 -19.12 -3.31 -25.85
C PRO A 56 -17.79 -3.68 -25.20
N LEU A 57 -17.71 -3.46 -23.90
CA LEU A 57 -16.59 -3.92 -23.08
C LEU A 57 -16.94 -5.32 -22.54
N ASP A 58 -16.50 -6.36 -23.26
CA ASP A 58 -16.97 -7.75 -23.03
C ASP A 58 -16.60 -8.30 -21.63
N ASP A 59 -15.52 -7.82 -21.02
CA ASP A 59 -15.05 -8.18 -19.66
C ASP A 59 -15.47 -7.18 -18.54
N SER A 60 -16.38 -6.26 -18.85
CA SER A 60 -16.94 -5.27 -17.89
C SER A 60 -17.99 -5.84 -16.94
N ALA A 61 -18.31 -7.13 -17.05
CA ALA A 61 -19.52 -7.74 -16.51
C ALA A 61 -19.50 -8.05 -15.00
N MET A 62 -18.88 -7.21 -14.16
CA MET A 62 -19.01 -7.31 -12.69
C MET A 62 -20.39 -6.89 -12.18
N THR A 63 -21.18 -6.17 -13.01
CA THR A 63 -22.50 -5.61 -12.64
C THR A 63 -23.67 -6.21 -13.42
N GLY A 64 -23.42 -7.18 -14.31
CA GLY A 64 -24.44 -7.84 -15.14
C GLY A 64 -24.93 -7.05 -16.36
N LYS A 65 -24.40 -5.85 -16.64
CA LYS A 65 -24.68 -5.07 -17.87
C LYS A 65 -23.37 -4.59 -18.52
N GLN A 66 -23.18 -4.91 -19.80
CA GLN A 66 -22.01 -4.46 -20.57
C GLN A 66 -21.97 -2.93 -20.61
N ALA A 67 -20.81 -2.30 -20.45
CA ALA A 67 -20.64 -0.86 -20.73
C ALA A 67 -20.21 -0.64 -22.18
N LEU A 68 -20.43 0.58 -22.68
CA LEU A 68 -19.95 1.02 -23.99
C LEU A 68 -18.79 2.01 -23.85
N VAL A 69 -17.80 1.91 -24.73
CA VAL A 69 -16.62 2.78 -24.79
C VAL A 69 -16.32 3.18 -26.24
N ALA A 70 -15.59 4.28 -26.46
CA ALA A 70 -15.16 4.68 -27.80
C ALA A 70 -13.97 3.85 -28.31
N LEU A 71 -13.89 3.69 -29.64
CA LEU A 71 -12.94 2.80 -30.34
C LEU A 71 -11.53 3.39 -30.57
N ASP A 72 -11.26 4.61 -30.16
CA ASP A 72 -10.15 5.44 -30.67
C ASP A 72 -8.88 5.50 -29.80
N GLY A 73 -8.67 4.55 -28.88
CA GLY A 73 -7.37 4.40 -28.20
C GLY A 73 -7.20 3.04 -27.54
N GLU A 74 -5.95 2.55 -27.45
CA GLU A 74 -5.59 1.27 -26.84
C GLU A 74 -6.29 1.08 -25.49
N PHE A 75 -7.32 0.23 -25.46
CA PHE A 75 -8.06 -0.08 -24.24
C PHE A 75 -7.21 -1.03 -23.37
N SER A 76 -6.30 -0.45 -22.58
CA SER A 76 -5.38 -1.18 -21.71
C SER A 76 -6.10 -1.86 -20.55
N GLU A 77 -5.46 -2.85 -19.91
CA GLU A 77 -5.98 -3.47 -18.68
C GLU A 77 -6.23 -2.44 -17.56
N GLN A 78 -5.44 -1.36 -17.51
CA GLN A 78 -5.63 -0.26 -16.57
C GLN A 78 -6.93 0.51 -16.83
N ARG A 79 -7.26 0.74 -18.11
CA ARG A 79 -8.49 1.43 -18.52
C ARG A 79 -9.73 0.57 -18.25
N LEU A 80 -9.61 -0.74 -18.41
CA LEU A 80 -10.63 -1.71 -18.01
C LEU A 80 -10.90 -1.64 -16.50
N ALA A 81 -9.85 -1.64 -15.67
CA ALA A 81 -9.99 -1.55 -14.21
C ALA A 81 -10.62 -0.23 -13.75
N GLU A 82 -10.24 0.90 -14.35
CA GLU A 82 -10.81 2.23 -14.10
C GLU A 82 -12.33 2.25 -14.41
N VAL A 83 -12.74 1.76 -15.58
CA VAL A 83 -14.16 1.69 -15.95
C VAL A 83 -14.94 0.76 -15.02
N GLN A 84 -14.37 -0.38 -14.63
CA GLN A 84 -14.99 -1.30 -13.68
C GLN A 84 -15.23 -0.65 -12.30
N ALA A 85 -14.25 0.10 -11.78
CA ALA A 85 -14.39 0.80 -10.51
C ALA A 85 -15.50 1.86 -10.56
N HIS A 86 -15.59 2.61 -11.67
CA HIS A 86 -16.65 3.59 -11.88
C HIS A 86 -18.04 2.97 -12.04
N GLN A 87 -18.15 1.77 -12.58
CA GLN A 87 -19.42 1.02 -12.63
C GLN A 87 -19.91 0.62 -11.24
N ILE A 88 -19.01 0.27 -10.32
CA ILE A 88 -19.35 -0.03 -8.92
C ILE A 88 -19.96 1.22 -8.26
N THR A 89 -19.34 2.38 -8.46
CA THR A 89 -19.87 3.66 -7.94
C THR A 89 -21.24 3.99 -8.51
N LEU A 90 -21.43 3.80 -9.83
CA LEU A 90 -22.73 3.99 -10.46
C LEU A 90 -23.78 3.05 -9.85
N GLN A 91 -23.47 1.77 -9.70
CA GLN A 91 -24.39 0.78 -9.14
C GLN A 91 -24.75 1.07 -7.67
N ALA A 92 -23.79 1.51 -6.87
CA ALA A 92 -24.04 1.93 -5.48
C ALA A 92 -25.01 3.12 -5.43
N ALA A 93 -24.83 4.11 -6.32
CA ALA A 93 -25.73 5.25 -6.44
C ALA A 93 -27.14 4.86 -6.93
N GLN A 94 -27.24 3.95 -7.91
CA GLN A 94 -28.51 3.41 -8.39
C GLN A 94 -29.26 2.67 -7.27
N SER A 95 -28.56 1.79 -6.55
CA SER A 95 -29.11 1.04 -5.42
C SER A 95 -29.58 1.96 -4.30
N ALA A 96 -28.79 2.99 -3.97
CA ALA A 96 -29.17 3.98 -2.97
C ALA A 96 -30.43 4.75 -3.37
N LEU A 97 -30.58 5.12 -4.66
CA LEU A 97 -31.78 5.79 -5.13
C LEU A 97 -32.99 4.85 -5.18
N ALA A 98 -32.80 3.59 -5.60
CA ALA A 98 -33.86 2.58 -5.65
C ALA A 98 -34.51 2.34 -4.28
N LYS A 99 -33.75 2.42 -3.19
CA LYS A 99 -34.29 2.32 -1.81
C LYS A 99 -35.16 3.52 -1.41
N GLN A 100 -34.94 4.70 -2.00
CA GLN A 100 -35.66 5.93 -1.67
C GLN A 100 -36.84 6.20 -2.59
N LEU A 101 -36.78 5.72 -3.83
CA LEU A 101 -37.80 5.98 -4.87
C LEU A 101 -39.24 5.56 -4.46
N PRO A 102 -39.47 4.46 -3.71
CA PRO A 102 -40.80 4.10 -3.22
C PRO A 102 -41.44 5.12 -2.27
N GLN A 103 -40.63 6.01 -1.66
CA GLN A 103 -41.09 7.05 -0.74
C GLN A 103 -41.48 8.36 -1.45
N ALA A 104 -41.33 8.41 -2.78
CA ALA A 104 -41.57 9.60 -3.60
C ALA A 104 -43.05 9.96 -3.70
N THR A 105 -43.36 11.25 -3.54
CA THR A 105 -44.70 11.81 -3.69
C THR A 105 -44.67 13.12 -4.52
N PRO A 106 -45.23 13.15 -5.74
CA PRO A 106 -45.91 12.06 -6.43
C PRO A 106 -44.93 10.97 -6.91
N ALA A 107 -45.41 9.73 -6.97
CA ALA A 107 -44.61 8.60 -7.45
C ALA A 107 -44.04 8.88 -8.86
N PRO A 108 -42.75 8.62 -9.10
CA PRO A 108 -42.13 8.87 -10.40
C PRO A 108 -42.76 7.97 -11.46
N LYS A 109 -42.99 8.54 -12.65
CA LYS A 109 -43.42 7.77 -13.82
C LYS A 109 -42.37 6.69 -14.11
N PRO A 110 -42.75 5.45 -14.51
CA PRO A 110 -41.80 4.38 -14.81
C PRO A 110 -40.70 4.77 -15.81
N ASP A 111 -41.01 5.65 -16.77
CA ASP A 111 -40.05 6.12 -17.78
C ASP A 111 -39.28 7.39 -17.39
N SER A 112 -39.44 7.90 -16.17
CA SER A 112 -38.69 9.07 -15.70
C SER A 112 -37.19 8.75 -15.62
N ILE A 113 -36.35 9.79 -15.75
CA ILE A 113 -34.90 9.62 -15.63
C ILE A 113 -34.53 9.02 -14.27
N ALA A 114 -35.19 9.44 -13.18
CA ALA A 114 -34.97 8.89 -11.84
C ALA A 114 -35.32 7.41 -11.74
N ALA A 115 -36.47 6.98 -12.29
CA ALA A 115 -36.89 5.59 -12.29
C ALA A 115 -35.96 4.73 -13.16
N ARG A 116 -35.59 5.22 -14.35
CA ARG A 116 -34.68 4.54 -15.26
C ARG A 116 -33.26 4.42 -14.71
N PHE A 117 -32.77 5.46 -14.03
CA PHE A 117 -31.49 5.44 -13.32
C PHE A 117 -31.52 4.46 -12.16
N ALA A 118 -32.52 4.52 -11.27
CA ALA A 118 -32.65 3.62 -10.12
C ALA A 118 -32.75 2.14 -10.54
N ALA A 119 -33.46 1.85 -11.63
CA ALA A 119 -33.57 0.50 -12.21
C ALA A 119 -32.34 0.07 -13.03
N GLY A 120 -31.32 0.93 -13.13
CA GLY A 120 -30.10 0.68 -13.93
C GLY A 120 -30.39 0.46 -15.42
N THR A 121 -31.49 0.98 -15.96
CA THR A 121 -31.91 0.78 -17.36
C THR A 121 -31.24 1.76 -18.33
N LEU A 122 -30.50 2.75 -17.81
CA LEU A 122 -29.66 3.63 -18.61
C LEU A 122 -28.33 2.92 -18.88
N GLN A 123 -28.03 2.71 -20.16
CA GLN A 123 -26.81 2.08 -20.64
C GLN A 123 -25.60 2.98 -20.34
N PRO A 124 -24.64 2.57 -19.50
CA PRO A 124 -23.46 3.38 -19.21
C PRO A 124 -22.53 3.45 -20.43
N VAL A 125 -22.04 4.66 -20.69
CA VAL A 125 -21.05 4.97 -21.73
C VAL A 125 -19.91 5.76 -21.10
N TYR A 126 -18.67 5.33 -21.29
CA TYR A 126 -17.48 5.99 -20.74
C TYR A 126 -16.62 6.50 -21.89
N LEU A 127 -16.40 7.81 -21.92
CA LEU A 127 -15.62 8.49 -22.94
C LEU A 127 -14.44 9.20 -22.29
N ASP A 128 -13.31 9.27 -22.99
CA ASP A 128 -12.30 10.26 -22.60
C ASP A 128 -12.84 11.69 -22.80
N THR A 129 -12.15 12.66 -22.23
CA THR A 129 -12.59 14.06 -22.28
C THR A 129 -12.71 14.57 -23.71
N ALA A 130 -11.81 14.17 -24.62
CA ALA A 130 -11.84 14.63 -26.00
C ALA A 130 -13.08 14.12 -26.77
N ALA A 131 -13.38 12.83 -26.67
CA ALA A 131 -14.56 12.21 -27.27
C ALA A 131 -15.86 12.69 -26.60
N PHE A 132 -15.83 12.96 -25.29
CA PHE A 132 -16.95 13.55 -24.57
C PHE A 132 -17.23 14.99 -25.05
N ASP A 133 -16.20 15.82 -25.21
CA ASP A 133 -16.30 17.19 -25.71
C ASP A 133 -16.81 17.22 -27.15
N GLU A 134 -16.34 16.32 -28.01
CA GLU A 134 -16.83 16.20 -29.39
C GLU A 134 -18.30 15.79 -29.44
N MET A 135 -18.70 14.80 -28.63
CA MET A 135 -20.09 14.39 -28.50
C MET A 135 -20.97 15.56 -28.03
N THR A 136 -20.58 16.26 -26.97
CA THR A 136 -21.37 17.38 -26.41
C THR A 136 -21.43 18.59 -27.34
N ALA A 137 -20.38 18.84 -28.12
CA ALA A 137 -20.36 19.88 -29.16
C ALA A 137 -21.38 19.62 -30.29
N SER A 138 -21.76 18.36 -30.52
CA SER A 138 -22.75 17.96 -31.52
C SER A 138 -24.21 18.16 -31.05
N LEU A 139 -24.45 18.28 -29.74
CA LEU A 139 -25.79 18.39 -29.15
C LEU A 139 -26.45 19.77 -29.40
N PRO A 140 -27.80 19.84 -29.38
CA PRO A 140 -28.54 21.11 -29.35
C PRO A 140 -28.11 22.00 -28.17
N GLU A 141 -28.21 23.32 -28.33
CA GLU A 141 -27.70 24.31 -27.36
C GLU A 141 -28.25 24.11 -25.93
N HIS A 142 -29.54 23.76 -25.81
CA HIS A 142 -30.18 23.48 -24.52
C HIS A 142 -29.63 22.21 -23.83
N SER A 143 -29.28 21.17 -24.61
CA SER A 143 -28.68 19.93 -24.11
C SER A 143 -27.21 20.13 -23.77
N ARG A 144 -26.48 20.95 -24.54
CA ARG A 144 -25.08 21.30 -24.26
C ARG A 144 -24.94 22.15 -22.99
N ALA A 145 -25.83 23.10 -22.76
CA ALA A 145 -25.87 23.89 -21.52
C ALA A 145 -26.28 23.07 -20.27
N ALA A 146 -26.85 21.88 -20.47
CA ALA A 146 -27.18 20.94 -19.40
C ALA A 146 -26.10 19.85 -19.21
N ALA A 147 -25.18 19.69 -20.16
CA ALA A 147 -24.07 18.75 -20.07
C ALA A 147 -23.03 19.26 -19.08
N GLY A 148 -22.89 18.56 -17.95
CA GLY A 148 -21.68 18.62 -17.13
C GLY A 148 -20.75 17.46 -17.52
N PRO A 149 -19.86 17.00 -16.63
CA PRO A 149 -19.05 15.80 -16.91
C PRO A 149 -19.88 14.50 -16.92
N VAL A 150 -21.19 14.59 -16.67
CA VAL A 150 -22.16 13.51 -16.85
C VAL A 150 -23.32 14.02 -17.69
N LEU A 151 -23.72 13.22 -18.68
CA LEU A 151 -24.87 13.48 -19.55
C LEU A 151 -25.84 12.30 -19.51
N VAL A 152 -27.11 12.56 -19.21
CA VAL A 152 -28.17 11.56 -19.35
C VAL A 152 -28.90 11.79 -20.67
N ASP A 153 -28.68 10.88 -21.63
CA ASP A 153 -29.43 10.83 -22.88
C ASP A 153 -30.63 9.90 -22.73
N ALA A 154 -31.76 10.47 -22.30
CA ALA A 154 -32.99 9.72 -22.12
C ALA A 154 -33.56 9.17 -23.45
N GLN A 155 -33.26 9.79 -24.59
CA GLN A 155 -33.76 9.36 -25.91
C GLN A 155 -33.11 8.06 -26.36
N GLN A 156 -31.78 7.97 -26.21
CA GLN A 156 -31.02 6.76 -26.51
C GLN A 156 -30.94 5.79 -25.32
N GLY A 157 -31.44 6.20 -24.15
CA GLY A 157 -31.39 5.42 -22.93
C GLY A 157 -29.97 5.22 -22.41
N ARG A 158 -29.13 6.25 -22.51
CA ARG A 158 -27.72 6.21 -22.13
C ARG A 158 -27.42 7.16 -20.97
N ILE A 159 -26.40 6.82 -20.20
CA ILE A 159 -25.76 7.73 -19.25
C ILE A 159 -24.27 7.78 -19.59
N VAL A 160 -23.80 8.95 -20.00
CA VAL A 160 -22.48 9.15 -20.57
C VAL A 160 -21.60 9.92 -19.59
N PHE A 161 -20.40 9.41 -19.35
CA PHE A 161 -19.43 9.96 -18.41
C PHE A 161 -18.16 10.41 -19.13
N ASP A 162 -17.70 11.62 -18.80
CA ASP A 162 -16.34 12.08 -19.08
C ASP A 162 -15.39 11.47 -18.05
N LEU A 163 -14.56 10.51 -18.44
CA LEU A 163 -13.64 9.82 -17.53
C LEU A 163 -12.69 10.80 -16.81
N GLY A 164 -12.29 11.90 -17.45
CA GLY A 164 -11.37 12.87 -16.85
C GLY A 164 -12.00 13.75 -15.77
N HIS A 165 -13.33 13.91 -15.77
CA HIS A 165 -14.01 14.93 -14.96
C HIS A 165 -15.24 14.43 -14.19
N ALA A 166 -15.80 13.28 -14.54
CA ALA A 166 -17.01 12.74 -13.91
C ALA A 166 -16.74 12.11 -12.55
N PHE A 167 -15.53 11.59 -12.37
CA PHE A 167 -15.12 10.89 -11.17
C PHE A 167 -14.03 11.70 -10.45
N ALA A 168 -14.10 11.70 -9.12
CA ALA A 168 -13.09 12.24 -8.22
C ALA A 168 -12.19 11.08 -7.72
N PRO A 169 -11.03 11.39 -7.11
CA PRO A 169 -10.19 10.37 -6.48
C PRO A 169 -10.99 9.47 -5.52
N GLY A 170 -10.67 8.17 -5.52
CA GLY A 170 -11.42 7.15 -4.77
C GLY A 170 -12.72 6.70 -5.45
N ASP A 171 -12.80 6.82 -6.78
CA ASP A 171 -13.90 6.38 -7.64
C ASP A 171 -15.28 6.98 -7.36
N THR A 172 -15.39 8.05 -6.57
CA THR A 172 -16.68 8.71 -6.30
C THR A 172 -17.04 9.74 -7.39
N PHE A 173 -18.31 10.13 -7.51
CA PHE A 173 -18.67 11.23 -8.42
C PHE A 173 -18.03 12.55 -7.99
N SER A 174 -17.46 13.29 -8.95
CA SER A 174 -16.99 14.66 -8.75
C SER A 174 -18.16 15.61 -8.38
N ASP A 175 -17.88 16.75 -7.75
CA ASP A 175 -18.95 17.71 -7.40
C ASP A 175 -19.71 18.23 -8.64
N ALA A 176 -19.00 18.35 -9.77
CA ALA A 176 -19.59 18.69 -11.05
C ALA A 176 -20.51 17.56 -11.56
N ALA A 177 -20.10 16.30 -11.45
CA ALA A 177 -20.94 15.14 -11.78
C ALA A 177 -22.15 15.01 -10.87
N ARG A 178 -21.99 15.19 -9.55
CA ARG A 178 -23.12 15.20 -8.59
C ARG A 178 -24.11 16.29 -8.91
N THR A 179 -23.61 17.47 -9.30
CA THR A 179 -24.47 18.59 -9.72
C THR A 179 -25.24 18.27 -10.99
N ALA A 180 -24.58 17.68 -12.00
CA ALA A 180 -25.21 17.26 -13.24
C ALA A 180 -26.27 16.17 -13.01
N LEU A 181 -25.93 15.12 -12.25
CA LEU A 181 -26.85 14.04 -11.87
C LEU A 181 -28.04 14.56 -11.06
N ARG A 182 -27.82 15.47 -10.11
CA ARG A 182 -28.91 16.06 -9.31
C ARG A 182 -29.91 16.81 -10.18
N LYS A 183 -29.42 17.53 -11.19
CA LYS A 183 -30.27 18.24 -12.17
C LYS A 183 -31.02 17.25 -13.06
N ALA A 184 -30.37 16.17 -13.50
CA ALA A 184 -30.97 15.16 -14.38
C ALA A 184 -32.02 14.27 -13.69
N LEU A 185 -31.80 13.92 -12.42
CA LEU A 185 -32.69 13.05 -11.64
C LEU A 185 -33.93 13.78 -11.11
N ASP A 186 -33.86 15.12 -10.95
CA ASP A 186 -34.96 15.99 -10.52
C ASP A 186 -35.78 15.46 -9.31
N LEU A 187 -35.07 14.95 -8.30
CA LEU A 187 -35.69 14.27 -7.15
C LEU A 187 -36.68 15.15 -6.36
N ARG A 188 -36.48 16.48 -6.38
CA ARG A 188 -37.37 17.43 -5.71
C ARG A 188 -38.76 17.49 -6.35
N ALA A 189 -38.86 17.30 -7.66
CA ALA A 189 -40.16 17.22 -8.35
C ALA A 189 -40.99 16.00 -7.89
N HIS A 190 -40.33 15.02 -7.26
CA HIS A 190 -40.92 13.81 -6.71
C HIS A 190 -41.04 13.82 -5.17
N GLY A 191 -40.89 15.00 -4.54
CA GLY A 191 -41.00 15.14 -3.08
C GLY A 191 -39.89 14.43 -2.30
N LEU A 192 -38.79 14.03 -2.97
CA LEU A 192 -37.65 13.38 -2.33
C LEU A 192 -36.57 14.40 -1.94
N GLU A 193 -35.98 14.22 -0.77
CA GLU A 193 -34.77 14.93 -0.40
C GLU A 193 -33.59 14.45 -1.25
N THR A 194 -32.60 15.33 -1.46
CA THR A 194 -31.36 14.95 -2.15
C THR A 194 -30.58 13.95 -1.29
N PRO A 195 -30.27 12.74 -1.77
CA PRO A 195 -29.49 11.75 -1.02
C PRO A 195 -28.09 12.26 -0.67
N GLY A 196 -27.49 11.76 0.43
CA GLY A 196 -26.15 12.17 0.87
C GLY A 196 -25.05 12.03 -0.19
N TRP A 197 -25.10 10.96 -1.00
CA TRP A 197 -24.16 10.72 -2.10
C TRP A 197 -24.30 11.72 -3.27
N LEU A 198 -25.46 12.37 -3.38
CA LEU A 198 -25.80 13.33 -4.45
C LEU A 198 -25.74 14.79 -3.96
N LYS A 199 -25.55 15.00 -2.65
CA LYS A 199 -25.22 16.32 -2.13
C LYS A 199 -23.78 16.64 -2.56
N PRO A 200 -23.48 17.89 -2.94
CA PRO A 200 -22.09 18.35 -2.99
C PRO A 200 -21.43 17.97 -1.68
N ALA A 201 -20.13 17.65 -1.69
CA ALA A 201 -19.40 17.58 -0.43
C ALA A 201 -19.67 18.90 0.30
N ALA A 202 -20.44 18.86 1.39
CA ALA A 202 -20.76 20.08 2.10
C ALA A 202 -19.41 20.67 2.50
N SER A 203 -19.13 21.91 2.07
CA SER A 203 -18.27 22.76 2.88
C SER A 203 -18.85 22.65 4.28
N THR A 204 -18.12 21.97 5.16
CA THR A 204 -18.49 21.55 6.49
C THR A 204 -19.43 22.57 7.13
N PRO A 205 -20.58 22.18 7.74
CA PRO A 205 -21.42 23.14 8.43
C PRO A 205 -20.52 23.95 9.36
N ALA A 206 -20.61 25.28 9.31
CA ALA A 206 -19.89 26.14 10.22
C ALA A 206 -20.22 25.65 11.64
N GLN A 207 -19.26 24.96 12.24
CA GLN A 207 -19.28 24.65 13.65
C GLN A 207 -19.59 25.96 14.38
N PRO A 208 -20.36 25.95 15.48
CA PRO A 208 -20.49 27.15 16.31
C PRO A 208 -19.09 27.72 16.45
N ARG A 209 -18.88 29.03 16.21
CA ARG A 209 -17.58 29.71 16.23
C ARG A 209 -16.87 29.43 17.56
N ARG A 210 -16.31 28.24 17.70
CA ARG A 210 -15.19 27.92 18.55
C ARG A 210 -14.12 28.81 17.97
N LYS A 211 -13.53 29.65 18.81
CA LYS A 211 -12.29 30.36 18.47
C LYS A 211 -11.46 29.36 17.66
N LEU A 212 -11.19 29.67 16.39
CA LEU A 212 -10.24 28.92 15.59
C LEU A 212 -8.96 28.91 16.41
N GLN A 213 -8.71 27.81 17.13
CA GLN A 213 -7.36 27.51 17.55
C GLN A 213 -6.59 27.45 16.25
N GLN A 214 -5.51 28.22 16.13
CA GLN A 214 -4.59 28.05 15.02
C GLN A 214 -4.27 26.55 14.94
N ALA A 215 -4.58 25.93 13.80
CA ALA A 215 -4.22 24.54 13.58
C ALA A 215 -2.70 24.44 13.79
N ALA A 216 -2.26 23.49 14.62
CA ALA A 216 -0.85 23.25 14.83
C ALA A 216 -0.17 22.94 13.48
N ARG A 217 1.01 23.51 13.26
CA ARG A 217 1.75 23.37 12.00
C ARG A 217 3.21 23.06 12.30
N TYR A 218 3.87 22.37 11.39
CA TYR A 218 5.32 22.35 11.42
C TYR A 218 5.87 23.77 11.23
N HIS A 219 6.94 24.05 11.96
CA HIS A 219 7.69 25.29 11.87
C HIS A 219 9.03 25.04 11.16
N GLY A 220 9.61 26.12 10.62
CA GLY A 220 10.84 26.08 9.82
C GLY A 220 10.59 26.54 8.39
N HIS A 221 11.68 26.81 7.68
CA HIS A 221 11.66 27.18 6.27
C HIS A 221 12.74 26.41 5.51
N GLU A 222 12.60 26.40 4.20
CA GLU A 222 13.59 25.81 3.31
C GLU A 222 14.90 26.60 3.42
N VAL A 223 16.01 25.87 3.62
CA VAL A 223 17.37 26.41 3.59
C VAL A 223 18.14 25.78 2.43
N PRO A 224 19.13 26.47 1.83
CA PRO A 224 19.93 25.89 0.76
C PRO A 224 20.72 24.67 1.24
N ALA A 225 20.76 23.62 0.42
CA ALA A 225 21.69 22.52 0.62
C ALA A 225 23.14 23.02 0.59
N ARG A 226 24.00 22.41 1.40
CA ARG A 226 25.45 22.70 1.46
C ARG A 226 26.19 21.36 1.39
N ASP A 227 27.34 21.36 0.72
CA ASP A 227 28.16 20.15 0.52
C ASP A 227 27.37 18.96 -0.08
N GLY A 228 26.37 19.27 -0.91
CA GLY A 228 25.51 18.28 -1.57
C GLY A 228 24.28 17.84 -0.75
N GLY A 229 24.12 18.28 0.50
CA GLY A 229 22.99 17.88 1.32
C GLY A 229 22.75 18.70 2.59
N ALA A 230 22.36 18.02 3.67
CA ALA A 230 21.96 18.64 4.92
C ALA A 230 23.15 18.85 5.85
N ALA A 231 23.96 19.89 5.62
CA ALA A 231 25.17 20.19 6.39
C ALA A 231 24.94 20.60 7.87
N PHE A 232 23.70 20.48 8.39
CA PHE A 232 23.44 20.49 9.83
C PHE A 232 23.56 19.08 10.45
N PHE A 233 23.83 18.06 9.63
CA PHE A 233 24.43 16.79 10.02
C PHE A 233 25.92 16.82 9.69
N LYS A 234 26.71 16.04 10.43
CA LYS A 234 28.12 15.78 10.09
C LYS A 234 28.23 14.69 9.03
N PRO A 235 29.31 14.67 8.23
CA PRO A 235 29.65 13.50 7.43
C PRO A 235 29.75 12.24 8.30
N ASN A 236 29.38 11.09 7.75
CA ASN A 236 29.46 9.81 8.45
C ASN A 236 30.86 9.56 9.03
N ASP A 237 30.91 9.29 10.32
CA ASP A 237 32.14 8.99 11.02
C ASP A 237 32.53 7.51 10.86
N HIS A 238 33.17 7.22 9.73
CA HIS A 238 33.65 5.89 9.35
C HIS A 238 35.07 5.59 9.87
N HIS A 239 35.57 6.23 10.93
CA HIS A 239 36.95 6.03 11.39
C HIS A 239 37.26 4.58 11.79
N LEU A 240 36.25 3.80 12.26
CA LEU A 240 36.44 2.39 12.62
C LEU A 240 36.71 1.49 11.41
N VAL A 241 36.19 1.88 10.25
CA VAL A 241 36.37 1.18 8.96
C VAL A 241 37.43 1.84 8.09
N ALA A 242 37.99 2.98 8.51
CA ALA A 242 39.01 3.71 7.76
C ALA A 242 40.23 2.83 7.46
N GLY A 243 40.62 2.80 6.18
CA GLY A 243 41.73 1.98 5.68
C GLY A 243 41.42 0.47 5.59
N LYS A 244 40.18 0.05 5.90
CA LYS A 244 39.73 -1.35 5.80
C LYS A 244 38.88 -1.62 4.55
N ASP A 245 38.81 -0.69 3.61
CA ASP A 245 37.92 -0.78 2.45
C ASP A 245 38.16 -2.05 1.61
N ALA A 246 39.42 -2.42 1.42
CA ALA A 246 39.77 -3.63 0.68
C ALA A 246 39.35 -4.91 1.43
N LEU A 247 39.44 -4.91 2.76
CA LEU A 247 38.98 -6.01 3.61
C LEU A 247 37.46 -6.16 3.53
N LEU A 248 36.73 -5.07 3.74
CA LEU A 248 35.27 -5.06 3.71
C LEU A 248 34.74 -5.44 2.33
N ARG A 249 35.28 -4.87 1.24
CA ARG A 249 34.89 -5.27 -0.12
C ARG A 249 35.13 -6.75 -0.41
N LYS A 250 36.23 -7.32 0.07
CA LYS A 250 36.56 -8.74 -0.13
C LYS A 250 35.54 -9.64 0.56
N HIS A 251 35.19 -9.32 1.81
CA HIS A 251 34.36 -10.17 2.65
C HIS A 251 32.85 -9.87 2.56
N ARG A 252 32.43 -8.74 1.97
CA ARG A 252 31.01 -8.39 1.79
C ARG A 252 30.22 -9.49 1.08
N LYS A 253 30.79 -10.11 0.04
CA LYS A 253 30.15 -11.21 -0.70
C LYS A 253 29.94 -12.50 0.12
N GLU A 254 30.63 -12.64 1.25
CA GLU A 254 30.45 -13.79 2.15
C GLU A 254 29.28 -13.57 3.12
N LEU A 255 28.82 -12.32 3.29
CA LEU A 255 27.85 -11.90 4.29
C LEU A 255 26.67 -11.09 3.69
N VAL A 256 26.66 -10.90 2.37
CA VAL A 256 25.57 -10.26 1.63
C VAL A 256 25.26 -11.17 0.46
N HIS A 257 24.11 -11.83 0.54
CA HIS A 257 23.71 -12.82 -0.44
C HIS A 257 22.79 -12.21 -1.49
N ASP A 258 23.14 -12.41 -2.76
CA ASP A 258 22.24 -12.09 -3.88
C ASP A 258 20.98 -12.97 -3.82
N ALA A 259 19.84 -12.43 -4.25
CA ALA A 259 18.57 -13.15 -4.30
C ALA A 259 18.19 -13.87 -2.99
N TYR A 260 18.54 -13.30 -1.83
CA TYR A 260 18.32 -13.87 -0.50
C TYR A 260 16.91 -14.44 -0.30
N PHE A 261 15.85 -13.73 -0.68
CA PHE A 261 14.46 -14.21 -0.52
C PHE A 261 14.04 -15.30 -1.50
N GLN A 262 14.85 -15.59 -2.51
CA GLN A 262 14.62 -16.68 -3.44
C GLN A 262 15.23 -17.99 -2.91
N ALA A 263 16.18 -17.91 -1.98
CA ALA A 263 16.88 -19.07 -1.43
C ALA A 263 15.90 -20.07 -0.80
N PRO A 264 16.00 -21.39 -1.09
CA PRO A 264 15.15 -22.40 -0.44
C PRO A 264 15.22 -22.36 1.08
N SER A 265 16.36 -21.94 1.63
CA SER A 265 16.62 -21.77 3.05
C SER A 265 17.51 -20.55 3.25
N THR A 266 16.94 -19.46 3.77
CA THR A 266 17.69 -18.27 4.17
C THR A 266 18.57 -18.56 5.39
N ARG A 267 18.15 -19.50 6.26
CA ARG A 267 18.96 -19.97 7.38
C ARG A 267 20.24 -20.67 6.92
N ALA A 268 20.15 -21.51 5.89
CA ALA A 268 21.29 -22.29 5.40
C ALA A 268 22.37 -21.42 4.72
N LEU A 269 22.02 -20.21 4.27
CA LEU A 269 22.98 -19.24 3.75
C LEU A 269 23.93 -18.72 4.83
N GLY A 270 23.50 -18.76 6.10
CA GLY A 270 24.29 -18.22 7.21
C GLY A 270 24.05 -16.72 7.38
N LYS A 271 25.09 -16.01 7.83
CA LYS A 271 24.98 -14.59 8.22
C LYS A 271 24.70 -13.70 7.01
N ASP A 272 23.71 -12.82 7.13
CA ASP A 272 23.36 -11.83 6.14
C ASP A 272 23.13 -10.45 6.76
N VAL A 273 23.50 -9.38 6.04
CA VAL A 273 23.28 -7.98 6.44
C VAL A 273 22.26 -7.32 5.51
N MET A 274 21.18 -6.83 6.12
CA MET A 274 20.11 -6.09 5.48
C MET A 274 20.18 -4.61 5.86
N VAL A 275 20.06 -3.74 4.86
CA VAL A 275 20.16 -2.28 5.06
C VAL A 275 18.78 -1.71 5.36
N HIS A 276 18.63 -1.06 6.51
CA HIS A 276 17.39 -0.48 7.00
C HIS A 276 17.04 0.81 6.27
N ARG A 277 15.79 0.93 5.78
CA ARG A 277 15.27 2.05 4.97
C ARG A 277 16.09 2.41 3.72
N GLY A 278 16.84 1.45 3.18
CA GLY A 278 17.88 1.67 2.18
C GLY A 278 19.12 2.37 2.77
N LEU A 279 20.21 2.53 1.99
CA LEU A 279 21.42 3.15 2.51
C LEU A 279 21.28 4.68 2.44
N PHE A 280 20.54 5.27 3.38
CA PHE A 280 20.32 6.71 3.45
C PHE A 280 21.50 7.45 4.09
N ASP A 281 21.63 8.74 3.76
CA ASP A 281 22.71 9.62 4.21
C ASP A 281 22.22 11.07 4.17
N ASN A 282 21.79 11.59 5.34
CA ASN A 282 21.23 12.93 5.43
C ASN A 282 22.25 14.02 5.07
N HIS A 283 23.51 13.85 5.47
CA HIS A 283 24.56 14.81 5.14
C HIS A 283 24.76 14.90 3.62
N ALA A 284 24.76 13.76 2.93
CA ALA A 284 24.85 13.71 1.47
C ALA A 284 23.53 13.99 0.72
N GLY A 285 22.45 14.34 1.43
CA GLY A 285 21.18 14.69 0.80
C GLY A 285 20.38 13.49 0.29
N ILE A 286 20.64 12.28 0.80
CA ILE A 286 19.99 11.03 0.40
C ILE A 286 18.97 10.65 1.47
N PRO A 287 17.66 10.85 1.23
CA PRO A 287 16.62 10.55 2.22
C PRO A 287 16.45 9.05 2.44
N GLU A 288 16.01 8.67 3.65
CA GLU A 288 15.47 7.34 3.95
C GLU A 288 14.31 6.98 3.00
N ASN A 289 14.13 5.69 2.72
CA ASN A 289 13.00 5.17 1.93
C ASN A 289 12.89 5.82 0.53
N SER A 290 14.03 6.12 -0.11
CA SER A 290 14.11 6.75 -1.44
C SER A 290 14.79 5.86 -2.48
N LEU A 291 14.58 6.16 -3.77
CA LEU A 291 15.28 5.46 -4.85
C LEU A 291 16.79 5.69 -4.79
N ALA A 292 17.23 6.89 -4.40
CA ALA A 292 18.64 7.19 -4.17
C ALA A 292 19.26 6.32 -3.05
N ALA A 293 18.51 6.02 -1.97
CA ALA A 293 18.98 5.12 -0.92
C ALA A 293 19.12 3.66 -1.41
N ILE A 294 18.23 3.22 -2.32
CA ILE A 294 18.33 1.92 -3.00
C ILE A 294 19.59 1.89 -3.88
N ASP A 295 19.80 2.94 -4.70
CA ASP A 295 20.96 3.06 -5.58
C ASP A 295 22.26 3.04 -4.80
N ARG A 296 22.35 3.84 -3.74
CA ARG A 296 23.53 3.88 -2.88
C ARG A 296 23.81 2.53 -2.27
N ALA A 297 22.79 1.82 -1.77
CA ALA A 297 22.97 0.48 -1.21
C ALA A 297 23.54 -0.50 -2.26
N TYR A 298 22.99 -0.49 -3.46
CA TYR A 298 23.44 -1.32 -4.57
C TYR A 298 24.90 -1.02 -4.97
N GLU A 299 25.25 0.26 -5.11
CA GLU A 299 26.61 0.74 -5.41
C GLU A 299 27.61 0.36 -4.33
N HIS A 300 27.18 0.35 -3.07
CA HIS A 300 27.95 -0.13 -1.92
C HIS A 300 27.86 -1.66 -1.78
N GLY A 301 27.45 -2.40 -2.81
CA GLY A 301 27.50 -3.86 -2.81
C GLY A 301 26.52 -4.54 -1.85
N TYR A 302 25.53 -3.82 -1.33
CA TYR A 302 24.43 -4.38 -0.55
C TYR A 302 23.30 -4.82 -1.47
N ARG A 303 22.62 -5.90 -1.09
CA ARG A 303 21.61 -6.57 -1.93
C ARG A 303 20.30 -6.81 -1.21
N ASN A 304 20.31 -6.76 0.12
CA ASN A 304 19.14 -7.01 0.94
C ASN A 304 18.78 -5.71 1.64
N LEU A 305 17.56 -5.24 1.41
CA LEU A 305 17.04 -3.97 1.92
C LEU A 305 15.79 -4.23 2.75
N GLU A 306 15.54 -3.35 3.69
CA GLU A 306 14.23 -3.12 4.25
C GLU A 306 13.77 -1.71 3.84
N LEU A 307 12.47 -1.57 3.56
CA LEU A 307 11.82 -0.31 3.23
C LEU A 307 10.45 -0.25 3.91
N ASP A 308 10.13 0.89 4.49
CA ASP A 308 8.85 1.10 5.18
C ASP A 308 7.70 1.38 4.20
N VAL A 309 6.52 0.88 4.52
CA VAL A 309 5.33 1.03 3.68
C VAL A 309 4.17 1.70 4.42
N GLU A 310 3.58 2.69 3.76
CA GLU A 310 2.26 3.24 4.06
C GLU A 310 1.36 3.17 2.83
N VAL A 311 0.07 3.48 2.98
CA VAL A 311 -0.91 3.43 1.88
C VAL A 311 -1.58 4.79 1.71
N SER A 312 -1.58 5.29 0.47
CA SER A 312 -2.24 6.54 0.07
C SER A 312 -3.77 6.47 0.18
N ALA A 313 -4.44 7.61 0.09
CA ALA A 313 -5.91 7.68 0.16
C ALA A 313 -6.64 6.85 -0.92
N ASP A 314 -6.01 6.65 -2.07
CA ASP A 314 -6.47 5.87 -3.21
C ASP A 314 -5.92 4.43 -3.23
N GLY A 315 -5.34 3.97 -2.12
CA GLY A 315 -4.98 2.55 -1.93
C GLY A 315 -3.64 2.14 -2.55
N VAL A 316 -2.78 3.09 -2.95
CA VAL A 316 -1.46 2.81 -3.50
C VAL A 316 -0.44 2.67 -2.37
N PRO A 317 0.28 1.53 -2.25
CA PRO A 317 1.38 1.41 -1.30
C PRO A 317 2.55 2.32 -1.70
N VAL A 318 3.06 3.11 -0.75
CA VAL A 318 4.15 4.07 -0.93
C VAL A 318 5.26 3.86 0.09
N LEU A 319 6.48 4.28 -0.27
CA LEU A 319 7.62 4.26 0.64
C LEU A 319 7.52 5.40 1.65
N MET A 320 7.27 5.07 2.91
CA MET A 320 7.16 6.04 4.00
C MET A 320 7.24 5.33 5.36
N HIS A 321 8.04 5.86 6.28
CA HIS A 321 8.10 5.35 7.65
C HIS A 321 6.93 5.86 8.52
N ASP A 322 6.64 7.16 8.44
CA ASP A 322 5.68 7.81 9.33
C ASP A 322 4.25 7.66 8.79
N PHE A 323 3.27 7.51 9.69
CA PHE A 323 1.85 7.57 9.35
C PHE A 323 1.42 8.94 8.80
N SER A 324 2.27 9.97 8.97
CA SER A 324 2.05 11.35 8.56
C SER A 324 3.23 11.91 7.78
N ILE A 325 2.98 12.73 6.76
CA ILE A 325 3.98 13.09 5.75
C ILE A 325 4.89 14.27 6.13
N GLY A 326 4.60 15.04 7.17
CA GLY A 326 5.23 16.35 7.36
C GLY A 326 6.67 16.32 7.90
N ARG A 327 7.15 15.23 8.51
CA ARG A 327 8.59 15.11 8.82
C ARG A 327 9.41 15.02 7.55
N MET A 328 8.96 14.18 6.62
CA MET A 328 9.66 13.79 5.39
C MET A 328 9.28 14.64 4.17
N THR A 329 8.35 15.57 4.32
CA THR A 329 7.94 16.51 3.26
C THR A 329 7.83 17.93 3.82
N ASP A 330 7.55 18.90 2.95
CA ASP A 330 7.27 20.29 3.36
C ASP A 330 5.78 20.51 3.74
N ASP A 331 4.99 19.46 3.98
CA ASP A 331 3.58 19.59 4.38
C ASP A 331 3.45 20.25 5.76
N PRO A 332 2.96 21.51 5.83
CA PRO A 332 2.92 22.23 7.10
C PRO A 332 1.85 21.67 8.04
N GLN A 333 0.92 20.86 7.53
CA GLN A 333 -0.19 20.29 8.29
C GLN A 333 0.14 18.90 8.82
N ASN A 334 1.26 18.28 8.45
CA ASN A 334 1.59 16.90 8.76
C ASN A 334 0.41 15.94 8.49
N ARG A 335 -0.23 16.04 7.32
CA ARG A 335 -1.40 15.19 6.99
C ARG A 335 -1.04 13.70 7.08
N LEU A 336 -2.03 12.85 7.39
CA LEU A 336 -1.82 11.40 7.34
C LEU A 336 -1.59 10.95 5.89
N VAL A 337 -0.74 9.95 5.66
CA VAL A 337 -0.50 9.39 4.32
C VAL A 337 -1.83 8.93 3.69
N SER A 338 -2.67 8.26 4.50
CA SER A 338 -3.99 7.76 4.12
C SER A 338 -5.04 8.85 3.80
N GLN A 339 -4.70 10.13 3.96
CA GLN A 339 -5.56 11.27 3.60
C GLN A 339 -5.13 11.93 2.28
N VAL A 340 -4.04 11.49 1.66
CA VAL A 340 -3.45 12.12 0.48
C VAL A 340 -3.40 11.11 -0.68
N PRO A 341 -3.95 11.43 -1.86
CA PRO A 341 -3.90 10.53 -3.01
C PRO A 341 -2.46 10.43 -3.56
N PHE A 342 -2.11 9.31 -4.16
CA PHE A 342 -0.75 9.06 -4.65
C PHE A 342 -0.33 10.05 -5.75
N ALA A 343 -1.27 10.53 -6.56
CA ALA A 343 -1.02 11.60 -7.53
C ALA A 343 -0.46 12.87 -6.89
N GLN A 344 -0.84 13.19 -5.65
CA GLN A 344 -0.23 14.29 -4.91
C GLN A 344 1.09 13.85 -4.27
N LEU A 345 1.13 12.68 -3.61
CA LEU A 345 2.33 12.21 -2.91
C LEU A 345 3.55 12.12 -3.83
N ARG A 346 3.40 11.60 -5.05
CA ARG A 346 4.50 11.42 -6.01
C ARG A 346 5.18 12.73 -6.43
N GLU A 347 4.47 13.85 -6.30
CA GLU A 347 4.94 15.19 -6.65
C GLU A 347 5.53 15.93 -5.43
N MET A 348 5.42 15.37 -4.22
CA MET A 348 5.95 15.97 -3.01
C MET A 348 7.44 15.63 -2.89
N PRO A 349 8.34 16.63 -2.89
CA PRO A 349 9.76 16.38 -2.65
C PRO A 349 9.97 15.86 -1.24
N LEU A 350 10.88 14.91 -1.10
CA LEU A 350 11.39 14.50 0.19
C LEU A 350 12.28 15.62 0.75
N VAL A 351 12.14 15.88 2.05
CA VAL A 351 12.94 16.86 2.78
C VAL A 351 13.74 16.19 3.87
N ILE A 352 14.93 16.73 4.13
CA ILE A 352 15.70 16.39 5.33
C ILE A 352 15.52 17.55 6.30
N ARG A 353 14.86 17.27 7.43
CA ARG A 353 14.49 18.28 8.43
C ARG A 353 15.53 18.34 9.54
N ASN A 354 15.94 19.55 9.89
CA ASN A 354 16.75 19.82 11.06
C ASN A 354 15.90 19.59 12.32
N PRO A 355 16.27 18.62 13.18
CA PRO A 355 15.50 18.31 14.38
C PRO A 355 15.47 19.48 15.38
N VAL A 356 16.39 20.44 15.31
CA VAL A 356 16.48 21.54 16.28
C VAL A 356 15.50 22.67 15.99
N ASP A 357 15.57 23.27 14.80
CA ASP A 357 14.80 24.46 14.45
C ASP A 357 13.65 24.21 13.46
N GLY A 358 13.58 22.99 12.90
CA GLY A 358 12.56 22.59 11.94
C GLY A 358 12.84 23.08 10.51
N ASN A 359 13.91 23.85 10.28
CA ASN A 359 14.36 24.18 8.93
C ASN A 359 14.71 22.91 8.17
N PHE A 360 14.65 22.96 6.85
CA PHE A 360 14.81 21.74 6.04
C PHE A 360 15.46 22.05 4.71
N ILE A 361 16.10 21.05 4.12
CA ILE A 361 16.50 21.08 2.72
C ILE A 361 15.50 20.27 1.90
N LYS A 362 15.23 20.69 0.66
CA LYS A 362 14.54 19.86 -0.32
C LYS A 362 15.55 19.01 -1.08
N THR A 363 15.21 17.76 -1.31
CA THR A 363 15.97 16.86 -2.17
C THR A 363 15.34 16.76 -3.55
N ASP A 364 16.03 16.13 -4.49
CA ASP A 364 15.50 15.82 -5.81
C ASP A 364 14.65 14.53 -5.84
N GLN A 365 14.54 13.84 -4.70
CA GLN A 365 13.72 12.65 -4.54
C GLN A 365 12.28 13.04 -4.18
N SER A 366 11.32 12.19 -4.55
CA SER A 366 9.93 12.30 -4.12
C SER A 366 9.44 10.98 -3.52
N ILE A 367 8.22 10.99 -2.94
CA ILE A 367 7.61 9.78 -2.38
C ILE A 367 7.34 8.77 -3.51
N ALA A 368 8.05 7.64 -3.48
CA ALA A 368 7.91 6.58 -4.47
C ALA A 368 6.77 5.60 -4.12
N ALA A 369 6.12 5.04 -5.14
CA ALA A 369 5.28 3.85 -4.94
C ALA A 369 6.16 2.63 -4.63
N VAL A 370 5.63 1.67 -3.87
CA VAL A 370 6.31 0.38 -3.62
C VAL A 370 6.59 -0.35 -4.93
N GLU A 371 5.66 -0.31 -5.88
CA GLU A 371 5.84 -0.93 -7.20
C GLU A 371 7.04 -0.35 -7.94
N GLN A 372 7.14 0.99 -7.98
CA GLN A 372 8.27 1.70 -8.58
C GLN A 372 9.60 1.34 -7.89
N ALA A 373 9.61 1.26 -6.56
CA ALA A 373 10.82 0.92 -5.81
C ALA A 373 11.27 -0.52 -6.04
N LEU A 374 10.34 -1.47 -6.08
CA LEU A 374 10.64 -2.87 -6.39
C LEU A 374 11.13 -3.02 -7.83
N GLU A 375 10.52 -2.36 -8.81
CA GLU A 375 11.03 -2.35 -10.18
C GLU A 375 12.46 -1.81 -10.25
N HIS A 376 12.71 -0.68 -9.59
CA HIS A 376 14.03 -0.05 -9.55
C HIS A 376 15.10 -0.95 -8.92
N ALA A 377 14.77 -1.63 -7.82
CA ALA A 377 15.67 -2.55 -7.12
C ALA A 377 15.89 -3.87 -7.89
N LEU A 378 14.83 -4.44 -8.47
CA LEU A 378 14.88 -5.76 -9.10
C LEU A 378 15.36 -5.73 -10.57
N GLN A 379 15.39 -4.55 -11.19
CA GLN A 379 16.02 -4.34 -12.51
C GLN A 379 17.55 -4.16 -12.44
N LYS A 380 18.13 -4.13 -11.23
CA LYS A 380 19.59 -4.06 -11.08
C LYS A 380 20.27 -5.33 -11.64
N PRO A 381 21.50 -5.20 -12.17
CA PRO A 381 22.24 -6.33 -12.73
C PRO A 381 22.36 -7.56 -11.82
N GLU A 382 22.62 -7.36 -10.53
CA GLU A 382 22.53 -8.42 -9.52
C GLU A 382 21.23 -8.31 -8.72
N ALA A 383 20.62 -9.46 -8.46
CA ALA A 383 19.31 -9.54 -7.83
C ALA A 383 19.32 -9.02 -6.38
N MET A 384 18.45 -8.05 -6.11
CA MET A 384 18.20 -7.54 -4.76
C MET A 384 17.01 -8.27 -4.10
N SER A 385 16.98 -8.25 -2.77
CA SER A 385 15.83 -8.65 -1.95
C SER A 385 15.34 -7.47 -1.12
N VAL A 386 14.03 -7.26 -1.04
CA VAL A 386 13.43 -6.09 -0.38
C VAL A 386 12.35 -6.55 0.60
N ALA A 387 12.59 -6.37 1.90
CA ALA A 387 11.59 -6.54 2.94
C ALA A 387 10.76 -5.26 3.04
N LEU A 388 9.44 -5.38 2.88
CA LEU A 388 8.50 -4.28 2.95
C LEU A 388 7.87 -4.24 4.35
N ASP A 389 8.32 -3.31 5.17
CA ASP A 389 7.92 -3.13 6.56
C ASP A 389 6.54 -2.48 6.63
N CYS A 390 5.52 -3.35 6.72
CA CYS A 390 4.12 -2.98 6.66
C CYS A 390 3.58 -2.71 8.07
N LYS A 391 3.08 -1.50 8.28
CA LYS A 391 2.40 -1.09 9.52
C LYS A 391 0.89 -1.17 9.36
N GLU A 392 0.16 -1.46 10.44
CA GLU A 392 -1.30 -1.66 10.40
C GLU A 392 -1.77 -2.61 9.28
N ASP A 393 -2.79 -2.25 8.51
CA ASP A 393 -3.42 -2.98 7.41
C ASP A 393 -2.80 -2.66 6.02
N THR A 394 -1.56 -2.18 6.00
CA THR A 394 -0.84 -1.91 4.73
C THR A 394 -0.39 -3.20 4.03
N GLY A 395 -0.25 -4.30 4.78
CA GLY A 395 0.20 -5.59 4.26
C GLY A 395 -0.71 -6.15 3.18
N GLU A 396 -2.03 -5.95 3.31
CA GLU A 396 -3.01 -6.39 2.31
C GLU A 396 -2.79 -5.68 0.98
N ALA A 397 -2.55 -4.36 1.00
CA ALA A 397 -2.32 -3.57 -0.21
C ALA A 397 -1.04 -4.03 -0.95
N VAL A 398 0.03 -4.31 -0.20
CA VAL A 398 1.26 -4.89 -0.75
C VAL A 398 1.03 -6.30 -1.30
N ALA A 399 0.29 -7.15 -0.59
CA ALA A 399 -0.01 -8.49 -1.10
C ALA A 399 -0.82 -8.43 -2.40
N MET A 400 -1.81 -7.54 -2.50
CA MET A 400 -2.58 -7.33 -3.74
C MET A 400 -1.71 -6.82 -4.89
N LEU A 401 -0.72 -5.98 -4.62
CA LEU A 401 0.31 -5.61 -5.60
C LEU A 401 1.10 -6.85 -6.05
N LEU A 402 1.67 -7.63 -5.13
CA LEU A 402 2.51 -8.80 -5.46
C LEU A 402 1.73 -9.96 -6.11
N MET A 403 0.42 -10.03 -5.89
CA MET A 403 -0.46 -10.97 -6.60
C MET A 403 -0.65 -10.57 -8.07
N ARG A 404 -0.74 -9.27 -8.37
CA ARG A 404 -0.85 -8.72 -9.73
C ARG A 404 0.50 -8.66 -10.45
N ARG A 405 1.60 -8.53 -9.71
CA ARG A 405 2.99 -8.43 -10.20
C ARG A 405 3.84 -9.63 -9.78
N PRO A 406 3.60 -10.82 -10.35
CA PRO A 406 4.33 -12.04 -9.99
C PRO A 406 5.83 -11.98 -10.30
N ASP A 407 6.25 -11.08 -11.19
CA ASP A 407 7.63 -10.75 -11.52
C ASP A 407 8.38 -10.11 -10.35
N LEU A 408 7.71 -9.29 -9.53
CA LEU A 408 8.30 -8.62 -8.37
C LEU A 408 8.31 -9.50 -7.11
N ARG A 409 7.39 -10.47 -7.04
CA ARG A 409 7.11 -11.27 -5.84
C ARG A 409 8.30 -12.04 -5.29
N GLN A 410 9.18 -12.57 -6.14
CA GLN A 410 10.29 -13.42 -5.68
C GLN A 410 11.39 -12.63 -4.95
N GLY A 411 11.58 -11.36 -5.31
CA GLY A 411 12.54 -10.47 -4.67
C GLY A 411 11.96 -9.69 -3.49
N ALA A 412 10.65 -9.78 -3.22
CA ALA A 412 10.00 -9.04 -2.14
C ALA A 412 9.55 -9.97 -1.00
N ALA A 413 9.51 -9.44 0.22
CA ALA A 413 8.84 -10.07 1.36
C ALA A 413 8.00 -9.05 2.13
N ILE A 414 6.82 -9.45 2.62
CA ILE A 414 5.95 -8.60 3.43
C ILE A 414 6.30 -8.79 4.90
N LYS A 415 6.74 -7.74 5.58
CA LYS A 415 7.09 -7.78 7.00
C LYS A 415 5.90 -7.29 7.84
N LEU A 416 5.44 -8.10 8.79
CA LEU A 416 4.15 -7.94 9.48
C LEU A 416 4.28 -8.13 10.99
N TYR A 417 3.57 -7.32 11.78
CA TYR A 417 3.70 -7.31 13.24
C TYR A 417 2.48 -7.88 13.96
N ALA A 418 2.70 -8.65 15.03
CA ALA A 418 1.61 -9.17 15.85
C ALA A 418 0.74 -8.09 16.50
N LYS A 419 1.31 -6.91 16.80
CA LYS A 419 0.55 -5.77 17.34
C LYS A 419 -0.52 -5.23 16.37
N TYR A 420 -0.36 -5.42 15.07
CA TYR A 420 -1.31 -4.98 14.04
C TYR A 420 -2.23 -6.13 13.61
N TYR A 421 -1.70 -7.35 13.62
CA TYR A 421 -2.42 -8.57 13.26
C TYR A 421 -2.62 -9.47 14.48
N THR A 422 -3.36 -9.03 15.49
CA THR A 422 -3.62 -9.84 16.69
C THR A 422 -4.31 -11.18 16.38
N GLY A 423 -5.11 -11.25 15.31
CA GLY A 423 -5.71 -12.50 14.81
C GLY A 423 -4.83 -13.31 13.86
N GLY A 424 -3.59 -12.89 13.62
CA GLY A 424 -2.61 -13.53 12.74
C GLY A 424 -3.05 -13.59 11.28
N PHE A 425 -2.63 -14.63 10.56
CA PHE A 425 -2.96 -14.82 9.14
C PHE A 425 -4.48 -14.86 8.85
N ASP A 426 -5.31 -15.30 9.80
CA ASP A 426 -6.77 -15.31 9.59
C ASP A 426 -7.37 -13.90 9.62
N GLN A 427 -6.79 -12.95 10.37
CA GLN A 427 -7.15 -11.53 10.28
C GLN A 427 -6.76 -10.94 8.93
N PHE A 428 -5.56 -11.26 8.47
CA PHE A 428 -5.09 -10.85 7.15
C PHE A 428 -6.01 -11.35 6.02
N LEU A 429 -6.39 -12.63 6.06
CA LEU A 429 -7.38 -13.20 5.14
C LEU A 429 -8.76 -12.55 5.31
N SER A 430 -9.21 -12.32 6.53
CA SER A 430 -10.48 -11.62 6.80
C SER A 430 -10.53 -10.26 6.09
N ASN A 431 -9.45 -9.49 6.14
CA ASN A 431 -9.37 -8.19 5.50
C ASN A 431 -9.40 -8.31 3.97
N LEU A 432 -8.65 -9.25 3.39
CA LEU A 432 -8.69 -9.53 1.95
C LEU A 432 -10.07 -10.04 1.49
N TYR A 433 -10.73 -10.90 2.27
CA TYR A 433 -12.08 -11.38 1.97
C TYR A 433 -13.10 -10.24 1.96
N LYS A 434 -13.00 -9.29 2.90
CA LYS A 434 -13.83 -8.09 2.88
C LYS A 434 -13.56 -7.23 1.65
N HIS A 435 -12.30 -7.06 1.27
CA HIS A 435 -11.92 -6.31 0.08
C HIS A 435 -12.47 -6.96 -1.21
N TYR A 436 -12.25 -8.25 -1.38
CA TYR A 436 -12.69 -9.00 -2.57
C TYR A 436 -14.15 -9.46 -2.51
N GLN A 437 -14.87 -9.17 -1.43
CA GLN A 437 -16.25 -9.65 -1.21
C GLN A 437 -16.33 -11.18 -1.36
N ILE A 438 -15.45 -11.88 -0.66
CA ILE A 438 -15.43 -13.34 -0.56
C ILE A 438 -16.13 -13.69 0.75
N ASN A 439 -17.23 -14.44 0.68
CA ASN A 439 -17.85 -14.95 1.88
C ASN A 439 -16.98 -16.09 2.45
N PRO A 440 -16.56 -16.01 3.73
CA PRO A 440 -15.69 -17.02 4.30
C PRO A 440 -16.36 -18.40 4.38
N LEU A 441 -17.69 -18.46 4.45
CA LEU A 441 -18.45 -19.68 4.71
C LEU A 441 -19.20 -20.17 3.48
N HIS A 442 -19.65 -19.29 2.59
CA HIS A 442 -20.48 -19.71 1.45
C HIS A 442 -19.72 -20.67 0.52
N SER A 443 -20.35 -21.80 0.15
CA SER A 443 -19.68 -22.85 -0.64
C SER A 443 -19.32 -22.41 -2.07
N GLN A 444 -20.08 -21.49 -2.67
CA GLN A 444 -19.77 -20.95 -4.00
C GLN A 444 -18.46 -20.12 -4.01
N ASP A 445 -18.03 -19.61 -2.86
CA ASP A 445 -16.78 -18.86 -2.74
C ASP A 445 -15.56 -19.75 -2.48
N ALA A 446 -15.74 -21.07 -2.26
CA ALA A 446 -14.63 -22.00 -2.03
C ALA A 446 -13.54 -21.95 -3.14
N PRO A 447 -13.88 -21.88 -4.45
CA PRO A 447 -12.87 -21.72 -5.50
C PRO A 447 -12.09 -20.40 -5.40
N ARG A 448 -12.75 -19.31 -4.98
CA ARG A 448 -12.14 -17.98 -4.80
C ARG A 448 -11.22 -17.96 -3.59
N ARG A 449 -11.63 -18.56 -2.46
CA ARG A 449 -10.79 -18.78 -1.28
C ARG A 449 -9.55 -19.59 -1.64
N ALA A 450 -9.72 -20.73 -2.33
CA ALA A 450 -8.62 -21.57 -2.76
C ALA A 450 -7.67 -20.87 -3.75
N ALA A 451 -8.21 -20.01 -4.64
CA ALA A 451 -7.40 -19.20 -5.53
C ALA A 451 -6.55 -18.17 -4.77
N LEU A 452 -7.14 -17.48 -3.79
CA LEU A 452 -6.43 -16.53 -2.94
C LEU A 452 -5.34 -17.23 -2.12
N ASP A 453 -5.64 -18.36 -1.48
CA ASP A 453 -4.67 -19.16 -0.73
C ASP A 453 -3.47 -19.56 -1.61
N ARG A 454 -3.71 -20.00 -2.86
CA ARG A 454 -2.63 -20.35 -3.81
C ARG A 454 -1.78 -19.15 -4.23
N LEU A 455 -2.34 -17.94 -4.25
CA LEU A 455 -1.59 -16.73 -4.58
C LEU A 455 -0.73 -16.29 -3.38
N LEU A 456 -1.33 -16.26 -2.18
CA LEU A 456 -0.64 -15.90 -0.93
C LEU A 456 0.48 -16.86 -0.58
N ALA A 457 0.32 -18.16 -0.84
CA ALA A 457 1.36 -19.18 -0.62
C ALA A 457 2.66 -18.95 -1.40
N LYS A 458 2.63 -18.07 -2.42
CA LYS A 458 3.81 -17.73 -3.23
C LYS A 458 4.49 -16.45 -2.77
N ILE A 459 3.92 -15.72 -1.81
CA ILE A 459 4.44 -14.46 -1.29
C ILE A 459 5.34 -14.76 -0.08
N ASN A 460 6.53 -14.16 -0.06
CA ASN A 460 7.42 -14.26 1.09
C ASN A 460 6.91 -13.38 2.24
N VAL A 461 7.07 -13.84 3.48
CA VAL A 461 6.66 -13.11 4.69
C VAL A 461 7.79 -13.05 5.71
N VAL A 462 7.85 -11.94 6.45
CA VAL A 462 8.72 -11.72 7.60
C VAL A 462 7.85 -11.40 8.82
N PRO A 463 7.36 -12.41 9.55
CA PRO A 463 6.56 -12.16 10.74
C PRO A 463 7.44 -11.64 11.89
N VAL A 464 6.95 -10.58 12.54
CA VAL A 464 7.62 -9.86 13.63
C VAL A 464 6.81 -10.01 14.92
N PHE A 465 7.45 -10.60 15.92
CA PHE A 465 6.88 -10.83 17.23
C PHE A 465 7.88 -10.44 18.32
N SER A 466 7.55 -9.41 19.08
CA SER A 466 8.38 -8.91 20.19
C SER A 466 7.74 -9.21 21.54
N GLN A 467 8.56 -9.32 22.59
CA GLN A 467 8.06 -9.65 23.93
C GLN A 467 6.92 -8.73 24.42
N GLY A 468 6.91 -7.45 24.03
CA GLY A 468 5.89 -6.50 24.45
C GLY A 468 4.50 -6.79 23.90
N MET A 469 4.43 -7.53 22.78
CA MET A 469 3.17 -7.92 22.16
C MET A 469 2.42 -9.00 22.97
N LEU A 470 3.13 -9.76 23.82
CA LEU A 470 2.52 -10.77 24.69
C LEU A 470 1.59 -10.17 25.77
N ALA A 471 1.72 -8.87 26.05
CA ALA A 471 0.83 -8.17 26.96
C ALA A 471 -0.57 -7.93 26.36
N ASP A 472 -0.73 -8.07 25.04
CA ASP A 472 -2.00 -7.85 24.36
C ASP A 472 -2.99 -8.98 24.67
N ALA A 473 -4.13 -8.62 25.26
CA ALA A 473 -5.17 -9.59 25.63
C ALA A 473 -5.88 -10.18 24.41
N GLN A 474 -6.14 -9.37 23.37
CA GLN A 474 -6.81 -9.83 22.16
C GLN A 474 -5.94 -10.83 21.41
N LEU A 475 -4.63 -10.61 21.35
CA LEU A 475 -3.67 -11.57 20.82
C LEU A 475 -3.76 -12.91 21.56
N ARG A 476 -3.76 -12.89 22.91
CA ARG A 476 -3.87 -14.10 23.74
C ARG A 476 -5.24 -14.78 23.61
N ASP A 477 -6.30 -14.04 23.34
CA ASP A 477 -7.62 -14.62 23.06
C ASP A 477 -7.64 -15.39 21.73
N PHE A 478 -6.98 -14.86 20.69
CA PHE A 478 -6.89 -15.53 19.39
C PHE A 478 -5.94 -16.72 19.38
N PHE A 479 -4.91 -16.70 20.23
CA PHE A 479 -3.83 -17.69 20.32
C PHE A 479 -3.55 -18.07 21.79
N PRO A 480 -4.46 -18.82 22.43
CA PRO A 480 -4.36 -19.07 23.86
C PRO A 480 -3.15 -19.93 24.22
N GLY A 481 -2.42 -19.48 25.23
CA GLY A 481 -1.42 -20.27 25.95
C GLY A 481 -2.05 -21.10 27.07
N LYS A 482 -1.32 -22.11 27.56
CA LYS A 482 -1.77 -22.93 28.70
C LYS A 482 -1.84 -22.16 30.03
N ASP A 483 -1.02 -21.13 30.18
CA ASP A 483 -0.89 -20.27 31.36
C ASP A 483 -0.24 -18.92 31.00
N ASP A 484 -0.17 -18.00 31.96
CA ASP A 484 0.55 -16.72 31.83
C ASP A 484 2.05 -16.84 32.18
N GLY A 485 2.56 -18.06 32.35
CA GLY A 485 3.97 -18.34 32.56
C GLY A 485 4.77 -18.31 31.25
N PRO A 486 6.12 -18.41 31.31
CA PRO A 486 6.96 -18.38 30.12
C PRO A 486 6.58 -19.41 29.05
N GLU A 487 6.13 -20.59 29.47
CA GLU A 487 5.72 -21.66 28.56
C GLU A 487 4.41 -21.34 27.83
N GLY A 488 3.36 -20.91 28.55
CA GLY A 488 2.09 -20.56 27.91
C GLY A 488 2.19 -19.29 27.05
N LEU A 489 2.99 -18.31 27.45
CA LEU A 489 3.31 -17.16 26.61
C LEU A 489 4.09 -17.58 25.34
N ALA A 490 4.98 -18.57 25.43
CA ALA A 490 5.65 -19.11 24.25
C ALA A 490 4.69 -19.89 23.34
N ASP A 491 3.71 -20.60 23.92
CA ASP A 491 2.64 -21.25 23.14
C ASP A 491 1.87 -20.21 22.32
N THR A 492 1.56 -19.05 22.91
CA THR A 492 0.91 -17.92 22.21
C THR A 492 1.75 -17.45 21.03
N ALA A 493 3.04 -17.17 21.27
CA ALA A 493 3.94 -16.65 20.24
C ALA A 493 4.18 -17.65 19.10
N VAL A 494 4.39 -18.93 19.41
CA VAL A 494 4.56 -19.99 18.41
C VAL A 494 3.30 -20.14 17.56
N GLN A 495 2.12 -20.20 18.17
CA GLN A 495 0.87 -20.32 17.42
C GLN A 495 0.62 -19.12 16.48
N TRP A 496 0.90 -17.90 16.96
CA TRP A 496 0.78 -16.71 16.12
C TRP A 496 1.76 -16.76 14.93
N LEU A 497 3.02 -17.10 15.19
CA LEU A 497 4.05 -17.23 14.15
C LEU A 497 3.62 -18.28 13.12
N GLU A 498 3.30 -19.49 13.57
CA GLU A 498 2.87 -20.59 12.70
C GLU A 498 1.59 -20.31 11.89
N SER A 499 0.77 -19.35 12.29
CA SER A 499 -0.37 -18.90 11.48
C SER A 499 0.08 -18.42 10.08
N TRP A 500 1.29 -17.86 9.97
CA TRP A 500 1.85 -17.30 8.73
C TRP A 500 2.48 -18.34 7.79
N ASN A 501 2.51 -19.63 8.15
CA ASN A 501 3.03 -20.72 7.31
C ASN A 501 2.22 -20.97 6.02
N ARG A 502 1.14 -20.21 5.82
CA ARG A 502 0.34 -20.18 4.60
C ARG A 502 0.87 -19.25 3.55
N MET A 503 1.75 -18.35 3.94
CA MET A 503 2.70 -17.66 3.07
C MET A 503 4.05 -18.38 3.18
N ARG A 504 5.12 -17.84 2.60
CA ARG A 504 6.46 -18.41 2.71
C ARG A 504 7.31 -17.60 3.71
N PRO A 505 7.49 -18.05 4.96
CA PRO A 505 8.41 -17.38 5.88
C PRO A 505 9.84 -17.45 5.32
N VAL A 506 10.45 -16.29 5.09
CA VAL A 506 11.86 -16.19 4.67
C VAL A 506 12.76 -15.66 5.78
N ILE A 507 12.20 -14.88 6.69
CA ILE A 507 12.87 -14.41 7.91
C ILE A 507 11.84 -14.48 9.03
N VAL A 508 12.26 -14.67 10.28
CA VAL A 508 11.43 -14.45 11.47
C VAL A 508 12.12 -13.51 12.44
N GLU A 509 11.40 -12.49 12.92
CA GLU A 509 11.88 -11.61 13.98
C GLU A 509 11.17 -11.97 15.28
N ALA A 510 11.90 -12.65 16.18
CA ALA A 510 11.43 -13.02 17.51
C ALA A 510 12.34 -12.36 18.56
N VAL A 511 11.87 -11.25 19.14
CA VAL A 511 12.71 -10.31 19.90
C VAL A 511 12.38 -10.31 21.39
N ALA A 512 13.39 -10.56 22.22
CA ALA A 512 13.37 -10.34 23.67
C ALA A 512 14.15 -9.05 24.01
N THR A 513 13.53 -8.13 24.73
CA THR A 513 14.16 -6.87 25.18
C THR A 513 14.53 -6.89 26.66
N ASP A 514 13.88 -7.75 27.45
CA ASP A 514 14.23 -8.08 28.84
C ASP A 514 14.12 -9.60 29.02
N GLN A 515 15.25 -10.28 28.86
CA GLN A 515 15.36 -11.73 28.98
C GLN A 515 15.05 -12.27 30.38
N GLN A 516 14.99 -11.42 31.42
CA GLN A 516 14.68 -11.87 32.78
C GLN A 516 13.17 -11.95 33.03
N SER A 517 12.39 -11.14 32.30
CA SER A 517 10.92 -11.18 32.35
C SER A 517 10.35 -12.52 31.86
N ALA A 518 9.12 -12.84 32.30
CA ALA A 518 8.43 -14.04 31.81
C ALA A 518 8.22 -14.01 30.29
N ALA A 519 7.87 -12.85 29.74
CA ALA A 519 7.72 -12.62 28.30
C ALA A 519 9.05 -12.75 27.55
N GLY A 520 10.17 -12.26 28.10
CA GLY A 520 11.49 -12.44 27.49
C GLY A 520 11.93 -13.90 27.47
N LYS A 521 11.73 -14.64 28.57
CA LYS A 521 11.96 -16.10 28.62
C LYS A 521 11.07 -16.84 27.61
N ALA A 522 9.82 -16.40 27.46
CA ALA A 522 8.90 -16.94 26.45
C ALA A 522 9.42 -16.73 25.02
N MET A 523 10.01 -15.57 24.72
CA MET A 523 10.60 -15.31 23.40
C MET A 523 11.84 -16.19 23.13
N GLU A 524 12.70 -16.43 24.12
CA GLU A 524 13.82 -17.38 23.97
C GLU A 524 13.35 -18.82 23.74
N LEU A 525 12.31 -19.24 24.48
CA LEU A 525 11.69 -20.54 24.28
C LEU A 525 11.04 -20.65 22.90
N THR A 526 10.35 -19.60 22.45
CA THR A 526 9.77 -19.49 21.10
C THR A 526 10.84 -19.69 20.03
N ARG A 527 11.96 -18.97 20.14
CA ARG A 527 13.10 -19.12 19.22
C ARG A 527 13.65 -20.55 19.22
N THR A 528 13.76 -21.17 20.39
CA THR A 528 14.22 -22.56 20.54
C THR A 528 13.29 -23.56 19.85
N ARG A 529 11.98 -23.40 20.03
CA ARG A 529 10.94 -24.27 19.42
C ARG A 529 10.90 -24.12 17.90
N LEU A 530 10.95 -22.89 17.40
CA LEU A 530 10.92 -22.60 15.96
C LEU A 530 12.21 -23.00 15.20
N ARG A 531 13.31 -23.21 15.91
CA ARG A 531 14.58 -23.68 15.32
C ARG A 531 14.68 -25.18 15.18
N GLN A 532 13.75 -25.94 15.76
CA GLN A 532 13.75 -27.40 15.66
C GLN A 532 13.60 -27.86 14.21
N PRO A 533 14.22 -28.99 13.80
CA PRO A 533 14.21 -29.45 12.40
C PRO A 533 12.81 -29.73 11.83
N ASP A 534 11.87 -30.09 12.68
CA ASP A 534 10.45 -30.36 12.35
C ASP A 534 9.58 -29.10 12.35
N SER A 535 10.13 -27.95 12.79
CA SER A 535 9.42 -26.69 12.70
C SER A 535 9.26 -26.24 11.25
N SER A 536 8.09 -25.68 10.96
CA SER A 536 7.81 -24.93 9.74
C SER A 536 8.78 -23.76 9.48
N TYR A 537 9.42 -23.24 10.53
CA TYR A 537 10.42 -22.17 10.47
C TYR A 537 11.85 -22.68 10.36
N ALA A 538 12.09 -23.98 10.25
CA ALA A 538 13.43 -24.56 10.24
C ALA A 538 14.34 -23.98 9.15
N GLN A 539 13.76 -23.52 8.03
CA GLN A 539 14.47 -22.94 6.89
C GLN A 539 14.57 -21.40 6.90
N ALA A 540 13.83 -20.74 7.78
CA ALA A 540 13.82 -19.28 7.88
C ALA A 540 14.99 -18.81 8.76
N ALA A 541 15.72 -17.81 8.28
CA ALA A 541 16.69 -17.06 9.08
C ALA A 541 15.97 -16.36 10.23
N PHE A 542 16.56 -16.35 11.42
CA PHE A 542 16.12 -15.42 12.44
C PHE A 542 16.78 -14.10 12.15
N SER A 543 15.98 -13.04 12.08
CA SER A 543 16.54 -11.70 12.09
C SER A 543 16.59 -11.16 13.50
N SER A 544 17.56 -10.28 13.71
CA SER A 544 17.55 -9.37 14.85
C SER A 544 17.80 -7.98 14.29
N GLY A 545 16.74 -7.20 14.22
CA GLY A 545 16.76 -5.84 13.71
C GLY A 545 16.74 -4.85 14.86
N TYR A 546 17.64 -3.88 14.79
CA TYR A 546 17.70 -2.83 15.80
C TYR A 546 18.00 -1.50 15.14
N ARG A 547 17.19 -0.51 15.51
CA ARG A 547 17.45 0.88 15.12
C ARG A 547 18.57 1.38 16.00
N TYR A 548 19.62 1.88 15.36
CA TYR A 548 20.72 2.59 16.02
C TYR A 548 20.16 3.88 16.58
N GLU A 549 19.88 4.84 15.71
CA GLU A 549 19.28 6.13 16.02
C GLU A 549 18.82 6.76 14.70
N ASP A 550 17.84 7.67 14.77
CA ASP A 550 17.59 8.53 13.61
C ASP A 550 18.52 9.75 13.62
N PHE A 551 19.04 10.16 14.79
CA PHE A 551 20.13 11.14 14.91
C PHE A 551 20.76 11.16 16.31
N SER A 552 21.94 11.78 16.40
CA SER A 552 22.65 11.97 17.68
C SER A 552 23.14 13.39 17.89
N LEU A 553 23.32 13.78 19.15
CA LEU A 553 23.86 15.06 19.57
C LEU A 553 25.12 14.85 20.42
N PRO A 554 26.24 15.52 20.13
CA PRO A 554 27.46 15.39 20.92
C PRO A 554 27.33 16.03 22.30
N ARG A 555 28.00 15.42 23.28
CA ARG A 555 28.19 15.94 24.64
C ARG A 555 29.59 16.46 24.86
N ALA A 556 29.75 17.32 25.87
CA ALA A 556 31.04 17.93 26.19
C ALA A 556 32.12 16.91 26.59
N ASN A 557 31.72 15.73 27.07
CA ASN A 557 32.59 14.63 27.45
C ASN A 557 32.89 13.63 26.32
N HIS A 558 32.54 13.96 25.07
CA HIS A 558 32.63 13.09 23.89
C HIS A 558 31.63 11.92 23.82
N ASP A 559 30.71 11.80 24.80
CA ASP A 559 29.54 10.92 24.64
C ASP A 559 28.53 11.55 23.68
N LYS A 560 27.46 10.80 23.36
CA LYS A 560 26.36 11.27 22.52
C LYS A 560 25.01 10.98 23.17
N ASP A 561 24.07 11.89 22.96
CA ASP A 561 22.65 11.64 23.18
C ASP A 561 22.02 11.15 21.87
N TYR A 562 21.25 10.06 21.95
CA TYR A 562 20.65 9.41 20.80
C TYR A 562 19.14 9.66 20.76
N TYR A 563 18.62 9.89 19.56
CA TYR A 563 17.23 10.20 19.32
C TYR A 563 16.66 9.34 18.19
N VAL A 564 15.37 9.05 18.27
CA VAL A 564 14.60 8.41 17.21
C VAL A 564 13.37 9.23 16.86
N TRP A 565 12.96 9.17 15.61
CA TRP A 565 11.64 9.54 15.14
C TRP A 565 10.69 8.39 15.42
N ARG A 566 9.55 8.69 16.03
CA ARG A 566 8.44 7.74 16.11
C ARG A 566 7.53 7.91 14.88
N ASN A 567 6.37 7.28 14.90
CA ASN A 567 5.57 7.08 13.69
C ASN A 567 4.79 8.33 13.23
N PHE A 568 4.85 9.47 13.93
CA PHE A 568 4.24 10.73 13.47
C PHE A 568 5.26 11.86 13.35
N GLY A 569 6.55 11.51 13.32
CA GLY A 569 7.65 12.47 13.25
C GLY A 569 7.95 13.16 14.58
N GLU A 570 7.53 12.61 15.71
CA GLU A 570 7.96 13.09 17.03
C GLU A 570 9.32 12.52 17.43
N MET A 571 10.14 13.37 18.05
CA MET A 571 11.46 12.99 18.58
C MET A 571 11.30 12.28 19.93
N GLN A 572 11.99 11.16 20.09
CA GLN A 572 12.15 10.47 21.35
C GLN A 572 13.62 10.26 21.65
N LYS A 573 14.09 10.79 22.78
CA LYS A 573 15.43 10.48 23.30
C LYS A 573 15.48 9.01 23.74
N LEU A 574 16.49 8.27 23.28
CA LEU A 574 16.74 6.90 23.74
C LEU A 574 17.27 6.92 25.18
N SER A 575 16.73 6.03 26.02
CA SER A 575 17.19 5.85 27.40
C SER A 575 18.52 5.07 27.42
N GLY A 576 19.30 5.23 28.50
CA GLY A 576 20.50 4.43 28.76
C GLY A 576 20.21 3.01 29.25
N GLU A 577 19.04 2.45 28.94
CA GLU A 577 18.69 1.09 29.33
C GLU A 577 19.53 0.06 28.55
N ALA A 578 19.78 -1.12 29.15
CA ALA A 578 20.69 -2.13 28.58
C ALA A 578 20.32 -2.53 27.14
N PHE A 579 19.02 -2.61 26.82
CA PHE A 579 18.57 -2.93 25.47
C PHE A 579 18.76 -1.76 24.50
N GLY A 580 18.40 -0.53 24.89
CA GLY A 580 18.71 0.69 24.13
C GLY A 580 20.21 0.84 23.88
N ILE A 581 21.02 0.33 24.83
CA ILE A 581 22.44 0.15 24.62
C ILE A 581 22.68 -0.86 23.48
N GLN A 582 22.34 -2.13 23.62
CA GLN A 582 22.62 -3.12 22.56
C GLN A 582 22.20 -2.65 21.15
N ARG A 583 21.06 -1.96 21.04
CA ARG A 583 20.51 -1.39 19.80
C ARG A 583 21.41 -0.42 19.04
N THR A 584 22.31 0.26 19.73
CA THR A 584 23.20 1.32 19.19
C THR A 584 24.65 0.82 19.06
N THR A 585 24.86 -0.49 19.05
CA THR A 585 26.20 -1.10 19.15
C THR A 585 26.35 -2.17 18.07
N ALA A 586 27.27 -1.93 17.13
CA ALA A 586 27.52 -2.89 16.06
C ALA A 586 28.06 -4.22 16.60
N GLY A 587 27.56 -5.31 16.04
CA GLY A 587 27.86 -6.68 16.47
C GLY A 587 27.19 -7.10 17.78
N ALA A 588 26.36 -6.26 18.41
CA ALA A 588 25.67 -6.62 19.66
C ALA A 588 24.70 -7.80 19.48
N PHE A 589 24.23 -8.02 18.24
CA PHE A 589 23.23 -9.03 17.92
C PHE A 589 23.74 -10.11 16.97
N ARG A 590 25.06 -10.17 16.77
CA ARG A 590 25.69 -11.21 15.96
C ARG A 590 25.27 -12.62 16.36
N ASP A 591 24.96 -12.87 17.64
CA ASP A 591 24.58 -14.19 18.14
C ASP A 591 23.06 -14.40 18.18
N ALA A 592 22.28 -13.37 17.81
CA ALA A 592 20.83 -13.36 17.90
C ALA A 592 20.13 -13.84 16.61
N GLY A 593 20.84 -14.07 15.51
CA GLY A 593 20.21 -14.61 14.29
C GLY A 593 21.09 -14.57 13.07
N GLU A 594 20.63 -15.20 12.00
CA GLU A 594 21.29 -15.24 10.70
C GLU A 594 21.17 -13.91 9.95
N SER A 595 20.08 -13.16 10.09
CA SER A 595 19.90 -11.88 9.42
C SER A 595 20.06 -10.71 10.38
N LEU A 596 20.80 -9.67 9.98
CA LEU A 596 21.00 -8.45 10.75
C LEU A 596 20.50 -7.24 9.96
N LEU A 597 19.49 -6.56 10.49
CA LEU A 597 18.95 -5.33 9.93
C LEU A 597 19.60 -4.13 10.62
N THR A 598 20.24 -3.25 9.84
CA THR A 598 21.11 -2.19 10.37
C THR A 598 21.14 -0.93 9.48
N ASP A 599 21.31 0.23 10.13
CA ASP A 599 21.61 1.52 9.50
C ASP A 599 23.11 1.68 9.16
N GLN A 600 23.96 0.83 9.75
CA GLN A 600 25.42 0.91 9.70
C GLN A 600 26.03 -0.39 9.17
N PRO A 601 25.80 -0.73 7.89
CA PRO A 601 26.08 -2.07 7.44
C PRO A 601 27.59 -2.36 7.28
N GLU A 602 28.46 -1.35 7.15
CA GLU A 602 29.91 -1.54 7.07
C GLU A 602 30.52 -1.81 8.46
N GLU A 603 30.09 -1.07 9.49
CA GLU A 603 30.47 -1.31 10.88
C GLU A 603 29.94 -2.66 11.37
N GLU A 604 28.71 -3.04 11.02
CA GLU A 604 28.17 -4.36 11.34
C GLU A 604 28.97 -5.47 10.66
N LEU A 605 29.32 -5.29 9.38
CA LEU A 605 30.18 -6.21 8.64
C LEU A 605 31.55 -6.36 9.33
N LEU A 606 32.17 -5.26 9.74
CA LEU A 606 33.44 -5.29 10.47
C LEU A 606 33.31 -6.02 11.82
N ALA A 607 32.25 -5.76 12.56
CA ALA A 607 32.00 -6.37 13.87
C ALA A 607 31.87 -7.90 13.76
N LEU A 608 31.18 -8.36 12.72
CA LEU A 608 31.05 -9.79 12.38
C LEU A 608 32.40 -10.42 12.04
N LEU A 609 33.21 -9.76 11.19
CA LEU A 609 34.52 -10.25 10.78
C LEU A 609 35.52 -10.33 11.93
N GLU A 610 35.50 -9.33 12.82
CA GLU A 610 36.39 -9.28 13.99
C GLU A 610 35.84 -10.06 15.19
N ASN A 611 34.65 -10.68 15.06
CA ASN A 611 33.95 -11.41 16.11
C ASN A 611 33.90 -10.65 17.45
N ARG A 612 33.55 -9.37 17.40
CA ARG A 612 33.47 -8.48 18.57
C ARG A 612 32.36 -7.46 18.41
N THR A 613 32.09 -6.70 19.47
CA THR A 613 31.27 -5.50 19.38
C THR A 613 32.15 -4.28 19.08
N LEU A 614 31.57 -3.29 18.40
CA LEU A 614 32.19 -1.97 18.17
C LEU A 614 31.59 -0.93 19.11
N ALA A 615 32.28 0.20 19.31
CA ALA A 615 31.74 1.29 20.11
C ALA A 615 30.49 1.89 19.43
N ARG A 616 29.73 2.68 20.20
CA ARG A 616 28.57 3.43 19.68
C ARG A 616 29.05 4.71 19.01
N GLY A 617 28.17 5.27 18.18
CA GLY A 617 28.31 6.65 17.74
C GLY A 617 29.11 6.78 16.46
N HIS A 618 28.87 5.92 15.48
CA HIS A 618 29.49 6.01 14.16
C HIS A 618 28.49 6.45 13.09
N THR A 619 27.30 6.92 13.47
CA THR A 619 26.23 7.21 12.50
C THR A 619 26.45 8.53 11.77
N GLY A 620 26.10 8.53 10.50
CA GLY A 620 25.92 9.69 9.61
C GLY A 620 24.88 10.70 10.00
N MET A 621 24.36 10.56 11.21
CA MET A 621 23.20 11.25 11.70
C MET A 621 23.55 12.06 12.96
N GLU A 622 24.85 12.25 13.25
CA GLU A 622 25.28 13.21 14.26
C GLU A 622 25.02 14.65 13.76
N LEU A 623 24.42 15.48 14.60
CA LEU A 623 24.19 16.88 14.30
C LEU A 623 25.49 17.68 14.35
N ASP A 624 25.69 18.59 13.38
CA ASP A 624 26.81 19.53 13.36
C ASP A 624 26.48 20.77 14.21
N LEU A 625 26.45 20.56 15.53
CA LEU A 625 26.10 21.56 16.52
C LEU A 625 27.09 21.58 17.68
N PRO A 626 27.23 22.71 18.39
CA PRO A 626 27.98 22.75 19.64
C PRO A 626 27.48 21.69 20.62
N PRO A 627 28.39 21.05 21.40
CA PRO A 627 27.98 20.10 22.42
C PRO A 627 26.97 20.69 23.42
N GLU A 628 26.06 19.86 23.92
CA GLU A 628 24.99 20.25 24.87
C GLU A 628 23.94 21.23 24.31
N THR A 629 23.84 21.40 22.99
CA THR A 629 22.77 22.21 22.38
C THR A 629 21.39 21.63 22.77
N PRO A 630 20.49 22.42 23.40
CA PRO A 630 19.19 21.90 23.82
C PRO A 630 18.30 21.58 22.61
N ILE A 631 17.68 20.40 22.63
CA ILE A 631 16.67 19.99 21.64
C ILE A 631 15.31 19.97 22.34
N ASP A 632 14.37 20.78 21.84
CA ASP A 632 12.97 20.73 22.27
C ASP A 632 12.25 19.56 21.58
N SER A 633 12.24 18.40 22.23
CA SER A 633 11.51 17.22 21.73
C SER A 633 10.00 17.41 21.68
N ALA A 634 9.47 18.46 22.33
CA ALA A 634 8.05 18.76 22.38
C ALA A 634 7.61 19.83 21.37
N ARG A 635 8.53 20.37 20.55
CA ARG A 635 8.25 21.42 19.55
C ARG A 635 7.00 21.15 18.72
N ASP A 636 6.88 19.91 18.23
CA ASP A 636 5.81 19.49 17.33
C ASP A 636 4.71 18.67 18.04
N ALA A 637 4.69 18.65 19.38
CA ALA A 637 3.78 17.80 20.15
C ALA A 637 2.30 18.06 19.86
N ALA A 638 1.91 19.31 19.62
CA ALA A 638 0.52 19.67 19.35
C ALA A 638 0.01 19.08 18.02
N ILE A 639 0.81 19.16 16.95
CA ILE A 639 0.42 18.62 15.64
C ILE A 639 0.49 17.09 15.65
N VAL A 640 1.50 16.51 16.31
CA VAL A 640 1.63 15.07 16.49
C VAL A 640 0.43 14.50 17.26
N GLN A 641 0.02 15.14 18.36
CA GLN A 641 -1.13 14.69 19.14
C GLN A 641 -2.42 14.72 18.32
N GLN A 642 -2.60 15.77 17.50
CA GLN A 642 -3.73 15.86 16.59
C GLN A 642 -3.73 14.68 15.60
N ARG A 643 -2.63 14.44 14.89
CA ARG A 643 -2.53 13.38 13.89
C ARG A 643 -2.63 11.98 14.49
N THR A 644 -2.04 11.77 15.67
CA THR A 644 -2.19 10.53 16.43
C THR A 644 -3.66 10.26 16.75
N SER A 645 -4.43 11.29 17.14
CA SER A 645 -5.84 11.14 17.47
C SER A 645 -6.69 10.83 16.24
N GLU A 646 -6.42 11.50 15.11
CA GLU A 646 -7.08 11.24 13.83
C GLU A 646 -6.77 9.83 13.32
N PHE A 647 -5.51 9.40 13.41
CA PHE A 647 -5.07 8.06 13.02
C PHE A 647 -5.78 6.99 13.85
N ARG A 648 -5.76 7.10 15.19
CA ARG A 648 -6.45 6.14 16.07
C ARG A 648 -7.95 6.07 15.82
N ALA A 649 -8.58 7.17 15.43
CA ALA A 649 -10.00 7.19 15.08
C ALA A 649 -10.30 6.47 13.75
N ALA A 650 -9.30 6.36 12.86
CA ALA A 650 -9.40 5.65 11.59
C ALA A 650 -8.95 4.18 11.68
N SER A 651 -8.13 3.81 12.68
CA SER A 651 -7.65 2.44 12.90
C SER A 651 -8.81 1.45 13.04
N ARG A 652 -8.71 0.32 12.32
CA ARG A 652 -9.72 -0.74 12.32
C ARG A 652 -9.18 -1.95 13.09
N PRO A 653 -9.71 -2.25 14.28
CA PRO A 653 -9.27 -3.44 15.01
C PRO A 653 -9.70 -4.71 14.28
N ALA A 654 -9.10 -5.85 14.66
CA ALA A 654 -9.53 -7.16 14.19
C ALA A 654 -11.04 -7.35 14.44
N ASP A 655 -11.74 -7.94 13.49
CA ASP A 655 -13.14 -8.36 13.60
C ASP A 655 -13.19 -9.83 14.04
N PRO A 656 -13.41 -10.14 15.33
CA PRO A 656 -13.28 -11.50 15.83
C PRO A 656 -14.31 -12.46 15.23
N ALA A 657 -15.51 -11.95 14.90
CA ALA A 657 -16.56 -12.75 14.30
C ALA A 657 -16.18 -13.16 12.87
N HIS A 658 -15.68 -12.21 12.07
CA HIS A 658 -15.27 -12.51 10.70
C HIS A 658 -13.98 -13.36 10.67
N VAL A 659 -13.04 -13.14 11.58
CA VAL A 659 -11.85 -14.00 11.75
C VAL A 659 -12.25 -15.43 12.11
N ALA A 660 -13.21 -15.61 13.03
CA ALA A 660 -13.74 -16.93 13.35
C ALA A 660 -14.42 -17.58 12.14
N ALA A 661 -15.19 -16.82 11.36
CA ALA A 661 -15.82 -17.32 10.14
C ALA A 661 -14.77 -17.75 9.09
N VAL A 662 -13.67 -17.00 8.93
CA VAL A 662 -12.54 -17.38 8.05
C VAL A 662 -11.92 -18.69 8.52
N ARG A 663 -11.65 -18.84 9.82
CA ARG A 663 -11.10 -20.08 10.40
C ARG A 663 -12.03 -21.26 10.14
N GLU A 664 -13.33 -21.09 10.35
CA GLU A 664 -14.35 -22.11 10.12
C GLU A 664 -14.43 -22.49 8.64
N GLY A 665 -14.56 -21.52 7.74
CA GLY A 665 -14.58 -21.76 6.28
C GLY A 665 -13.39 -22.58 5.80
N ARG A 666 -12.19 -22.27 6.29
CA ARG A 666 -10.95 -23.01 5.96
C ARG A 666 -10.89 -24.43 6.54
N LEU A 667 -11.53 -24.68 7.68
CA LEU A 667 -11.66 -26.04 8.21
C LEU A 667 -12.59 -26.86 7.32
N LEU A 668 -13.66 -26.23 6.84
CA LEU A 668 -14.70 -26.88 6.05
C LEU A 668 -14.24 -27.14 4.60
N ASP A 669 -13.46 -26.25 4.01
CA ASP A 669 -12.82 -26.48 2.71
C ASP A 669 -11.87 -27.71 2.78
N ARG A 670 -11.09 -27.84 3.86
CA ARG A 670 -10.21 -29.01 4.09
C ARG A 670 -10.99 -30.30 4.30
N SER A 671 -12.15 -30.24 4.96
CA SER A 671 -12.98 -31.41 5.20
C SER A 671 -13.70 -31.87 3.93
N ALA A 672 -14.10 -30.94 3.05
CA ALA A 672 -14.74 -31.25 1.77
C ALA A 672 -13.82 -32.02 0.80
N ASP A 673 -12.51 -31.82 0.86
CA ASP A 673 -11.52 -32.57 0.08
C ASP A 673 -11.36 -34.04 0.53
N HIS A 674 -11.91 -34.43 1.69
CA HIS A 674 -11.86 -35.79 2.20
C HIS A 674 -13.24 -36.46 2.11
N SER A 675 -13.32 -37.64 1.48
CA SER A 675 -14.51 -38.50 1.59
C SER A 675 -14.70 -38.91 3.05
N HIS A 676 -15.60 -38.24 3.77
CA HIS A 676 -15.88 -38.57 5.17
C HIS A 676 -16.44 -39.99 5.34
N ASP A 677 -15.85 -40.75 6.26
CA ASP A 677 -16.49 -41.93 6.81
C ASP A 677 -17.68 -41.56 7.71
N ALA A 678 -18.45 -42.56 8.13
CA ALA A 678 -19.65 -42.36 8.94
C ALA A 678 -19.37 -41.72 10.32
N ALA A 679 -18.19 -41.96 10.90
CA ALA A 679 -17.82 -41.43 12.21
C ALA A 679 -17.46 -39.94 12.14
N ALA A 680 -16.78 -39.52 11.07
CA ALA A 680 -16.50 -38.11 10.81
C ALA A 680 -17.80 -37.31 10.56
N ARG A 681 -18.79 -37.90 9.87
CA ARG A 681 -20.12 -37.29 9.69
C ARG A 681 -20.86 -37.14 11.02
N GLN A 682 -20.83 -38.15 11.88
CA GLN A 682 -21.42 -38.06 13.22
C GLN A 682 -20.77 -36.96 14.08
N ALA A 683 -19.46 -36.75 13.96
CA ALA A 683 -18.78 -35.68 14.69
C ALA A 683 -19.20 -34.27 14.22
N VAL A 684 -19.43 -34.10 12.92
CA VAL A 684 -19.95 -32.84 12.34
C VAL A 684 -21.38 -32.60 12.80
N ASP A 685 -22.25 -33.60 12.73
CA ASP A 685 -23.64 -33.51 13.20
C ASP A 685 -23.71 -33.18 14.70
N ALA A 686 -22.90 -33.87 15.53
CA ALA A 686 -22.84 -33.61 16.98
C ALA A 686 -22.39 -32.17 17.30
N ARG A 687 -21.48 -31.60 16.49
CA ARG A 687 -21.02 -30.22 16.65
C ARG A 687 -22.07 -29.21 16.20
N ALA A 688 -22.79 -29.47 15.11
CA ALA A 688 -23.92 -28.65 14.69
C ALA A 688 -25.07 -28.67 15.71
N GLU A 689 -25.31 -29.82 16.35
CA GLU A 689 -26.30 -29.99 17.41
C GLU A 689 -25.90 -29.20 18.67
N ALA A 690 -24.62 -29.23 19.06
CA ALA A 690 -24.09 -28.46 20.19
C ALA A 690 -24.20 -26.93 20.01
N LEU A 691 -24.22 -26.45 18.77
CA LEU A 691 -24.43 -25.03 18.44
C LEU A 691 -25.92 -24.64 18.36
N GLY A 692 -26.85 -25.60 18.50
CA GLY A 692 -28.30 -25.39 18.34
C GLY A 692 -28.72 -25.23 16.88
N ARG A 693 -27.93 -25.75 15.93
CA ARG A 693 -28.04 -25.45 14.49
C ARG A 693 -28.32 -26.67 13.62
N LEU A 694 -28.39 -27.86 14.21
CA LEU A 694 -28.84 -29.06 13.52
C LEU A 694 -30.37 -29.14 13.56
N THR A 695 -31.03 -28.91 12.43
CA THR A 695 -32.47 -29.19 12.25
C THR A 695 -32.66 -30.56 11.61
N ASP A 696 -33.79 -31.23 11.84
CA ASP A 696 -34.11 -32.54 11.23
C ASP A 696 -34.03 -32.56 9.70
N GLN A 697 -34.15 -31.39 9.05
CA GLN A 697 -34.02 -31.21 7.61
C GLN A 697 -32.59 -31.44 7.06
N TYR A 698 -31.55 -31.29 7.89
CA TYR A 698 -30.14 -31.24 7.44
C TYR A 698 -29.25 -32.31 8.06
N ARG A 699 -29.82 -33.23 8.85
CA ARG A 699 -29.09 -34.38 9.42
C ARG A 699 -28.57 -35.27 8.28
N GLY A 700 -27.24 -35.37 8.14
CA GLY A 700 -26.60 -36.11 7.04
C GLY A 700 -26.45 -35.37 5.70
N ALA A 701 -26.74 -34.06 5.65
CA ALA A 701 -26.49 -33.23 4.47
C ALA A 701 -24.97 -33.01 4.23
N PRO A 702 -24.53 -32.75 2.99
CA PRO A 702 -23.14 -32.35 2.73
C PRO A 702 -22.79 -31.07 3.50
N VAL A 703 -21.54 -30.97 3.98
CA VAL A 703 -21.02 -29.80 4.70
C VAL A 703 -21.31 -28.48 3.98
N THR A 704 -21.33 -28.50 2.64
CA THR A 704 -21.65 -27.35 1.78
C THR A 704 -23.07 -26.80 1.94
N GLN A 705 -24.06 -27.60 2.35
CA GLN A 705 -25.43 -27.11 2.61
C GLN A 705 -25.53 -26.37 3.95
N TYR A 706 -24.88 -26.86 5.00
CA TYR A 706 -24.78 -26.16 6.28
C TYR A 706 -24.09 -24.79 6.13
N LEU A 707 -23.03 -24.77 5.33
CA LEU A 707 -22.27 -23.57 4.96
C LEU A 707 -23.11 -22.47 4.29
N ASN A 708 -24.00 -22.85 3.37
CA ASN A 708 -24.81 -21.88 2.64
C ASN A 708 -25.89 -21.24 3.51
N GLU A 709 -26.47 -21.97 4.47
CA GLU A 709 -27.43 -21.37 5.42
C GLU A 709 -26.75 -20.46 6.45
N GLN A 710 -25.53 -20.80 6.89
CA GLN A 710 -24.76 -19.93 7.78
C GLN A 710 -24.36 -18.63 7.09
N ALA A 711 -23.98 -18.69 5.82
CA ALA A 711 -23.66 -17.52 5.02
C ALA A 711 -24.83 -16.52 4.92
N ARG A 712 -26.09 -17.00 4.83
CA ARG A 712 -27.30 -16.14 4.83
C ARG A 712 -27.48 -15.34 6.12
N GLN A 713 -26.90 -15.77 7.24
CA GLN A 713 -26.99 -15.05 8.52
C GLN A 713 -25.89 -13.99 8.69
N ILE A 714 -24.85 -14.04 7.87
CA ILE A 714 -23.69 -13.12 7.91
C ILE A 714 -23.78 -12.09 6.77
N GLU A 715 -24.59 -12.35 5.75
CA GLU A 715 -25.04 -11.31 4.84
C GLU A 715 -25.80 -10.22 5.60
N PRO A 716 -25.48 -8.92 5.41
CA PRO A 716 -26.29 -7.85 5.97
C PRO A 716 -27.73 -8.04 5.50
N GLY A 717 -28.65 -8.18 6.46
CA GLY A 717 -30.08 -8.33 6.17
C GLY A 717 -30.60 -7.25 5.21
N GLU A 718 -31.50 -7.69 4.32
CA GLU A 718 -32.18 -6.94 3.24
C GLU A 718 -32.49 -5.47 3.53
#